data_AF-A0A431W456-F1
#
_entry.id   AF-A0A431W456-F1
#
_cell.length_a   1.000
_cell.length_b   1.000
_cell.length_c   1.000
_cell.angle_alpha   90.00
_cell.angle_beta   90.00
_cell.angle_gamma   90.00
#
_symmetry.space_group_name_H-M   'P 1'
#
loop_
_entity.id
_entity.type
_entity.pdbx_description
1 polymer ?
#
loop_
_entity_poly.entity_id
_entity_poly.type
_entity_poly.pdbx_seq_one_letter_code
_entity_poly.pdbx_strand_id
1 'polypeptide(L)'
;MIVIVLFTMLLLAAILFSSMQLSMSASRTTEDQRATLVAQYAAESNLNVARSQLRNVGRMLSGQDLSAEELGSGSQPLTPLSVPADTSVSSIEAMAVQFCGTNTPLVNWTVLPGFQPNPNAAPVNGQVYTDNNARVCTVQLTGQVNQFELLGRFIRPEIYTALLAPRERPTNLSSVDSRAAFWRDVFSNSNNTLARTDSRLQLNALQVIKYTPASGGRAYRFVLGAGNVIARGNQAGATRVLSGSNVQSQQTWYFELTLPSLLKNVLQTNFHRSRGSDTPNVNFLDQVFNGPVHTNEHLVFANGATATFNGGFSSAGCTNLDSEGTAGWTCTKRPGYYSAGQLRALPQGSYTPRQYNNSLNADLDNRTDVNIINPEPDPPEDYAVNDGNFAADYIALPENAEDQRAAANGEGTPPGEAGLIVPSNATGIQLLAGDANGNPLTTFNSSTTSWTEPTNTYQYIRFYSTEEQCSYDTSRWEQVNWQTYNNTPEEFRGRDSYGRYYRRPIMSCDPAMRGSPVREYRVDSEGNLSVKSGSSWNSTGQKFNGVIYGDQISNVIGPPRNNVSNPLGREVLNNAPPALASFSKVTIAGVNGVRIGSDLTMSNAPCRLEDTACNKNPLPKNMLGIYSQAGDLTISGNAPADLKIHAALMSSEGEVRVNNYDKIPQRGSVHMRGALIENWYGPFGTFNPQTRENQSGYGRNFSYDNRYREGLAPPYWPVSPTWTTLDASSRTRLEDVQTRQATTGEFR
;
A
#
# COMPACT_ATOMS: atom_id res chain seq x y z
N MET A 1 -17.21 10.60 99.20
CA MET A 1 -16.53 9.30 99.04
C MET A 1 -17.11 8.44 97.91
N ILE A 2 -18.43 8.19 97.88
CA ILE A 2 -19.08 7.33 96.87
C ILE A 2 -18.84 7.77 95.41
N VAL A 3 -18.87 9.08 95.12
CA VAL A 3 -18.64 9.60 93.75
C VAL A 3 -17.21 9.37 93.26
N ILE A 4 -16.22 9.46 94.16
CA ILE A 4 -14.80 9.22 93.81
C ILE A 4 -14.58 7.73 93.53
N VAL A 5 -15.22 6.83 94.28
CA VAL A 5 -15.14 5.38 94.08
C VAL A 5 -15.83 4.94 92.77
N LEU A 6 -16.94 5.58 92.41
CA LEU A 6 -17.62 5.32 91.13
C LEU A 6 -16.81 5.80 89.93
N PHE A 7 -16.19 6.99 90.02
CA PHE A 7 -15.36 7.50 88.93
C PHE A 7 -14.08 6.68 88.74
N THR A 8 -13.46 6.21 89.82
CA THR A 8 -12.29 5.34 89.72
C THR A 8 -12.64 3.97 89.17
N MET A 9 -13.80 3.39 89.52
CA MET A 9 -14.26 2.13 88.91
C MET A 9 -14.61 2.28 87.43
N LEU A 10 -15.20 3.40 87.02
CA LEU A 10 -15.54 3.65 85.61
C LEU A 10 -14.28 3.91 84.77
N LEU A 11 -13.29 4.59 85.34
CA LEU A 11 -11.97 4.77 84.72
C LEU A 11 -11.22 3.42 84.61
N LEU A 12 -11.27 2.59 85.66
CA LEU A 12 -10.71 1.23 85.63
C LEU A 12 -11.40 0.35 84.59
N ALA A 13 -12.74 0.43 84.46
CA ALA A 13 -13.48 -0.32 83.46
C ALA A 13 -13.18 0.17 82.03
N ALA A 14 -13.02 1.48 81.82
CA ALA A 14 -12.61 2.03 80.52
C ALA A 14 -11.17 1.64 80.15
N ILE A 15 -10.26 1.59 81.13
CA ILE A 15 -8.88 1.11 80.93
C ILE A 15 -8.86 -0.39 80.67
N LEU A 16 -9.70 -1.19 81.36
CA LEU A 16 -9.84 -2.63 81.11
C LEU A 16 -10.43 -2.91 79.72
N PHE A 17 -11.42 -2.12 79.29
CA PHE A 17 -12.03 -2.26 77.97
C PHE A 17 -11.06 -1.88 76.86
N SER A 18 -10.29 -0.78 77.02
CA SER A 18 -9.28 -0.37 76.05
C SER A 18 -8.09 -1.33 76.00
N SER A 19 -7.67 -1.87 77.15
CA SER A 19 -6.61 -2.89 77.21
C SER A 19 -7.06 -4.26 76.70
N MET A 20 -8.34 -4.63 76.83
CA MET A 20 -8.92 -5.81 76.17
C MET A 20 -9.02 -5.64 74.65
N GLN A 21 -9.43 -4.47 74.15
CA GLN A 21 -9.41 -4.19 72.71
C GLN A 21 -7.98 -4.17 72.14
N LEU A 22 -7.03 -3.57 72.86
CA LEU A 22 -5.62 -3.58 72.47
C LEU A 22 -5.03 -4.99 72.53
N SER A 23 -5.32 -5.78 73.55
CA SER A 23 -4.85 -7.16 73.68
C SER A 23 -5.44 -8.08 72.60
N MET A 24 -6.72 -7.92 72.24
CA MET A 24 -7.33 -8.64 71.11
C MET A 24 -6.83 -8.18 69.73
N SER A 25 -6.42 -6.91 69.58
CA SER A 25 -5.80 -6.42 68.33
C SER A 25 -4.31 -6.78 68.22
N ALA A 26 -3.61 -6.91 69.34
CA ALA A 26 -2.18 -7.20 69.44
C ALA A 26 -1.87 -8.71 69.44
N SER A 27 -2.87 -9.56 69.71
CA SER A 27 -2.79 -11.01 69.59
C SER A 27 -3.33 -11.52 68.26
N ARG A 28 -2.99 -10.86 67.14
CA ARG A 28 -2.85 -11.63 65.91
C ARG A 28 -1.67 -12.55 66.15
N THR A 29 -1.95 -13.84 66.32
CA THR A 29 -0.92 -14.83 66.52
C THR A 29 0.11 -14.70 65.39
N THR A 30 1.39 -14.94 65.67
CA THR A 30 2.44 -14.94 64.63
C THR A 30 2.06 -15.87 63.48
N GLU A 31 1.24 -16.89 63.76
CA GLU A 31 0.64 -17.81 62.80
C GLU A 31 -0.39 -17.14 61.87
N ASP A 32 -1.32 -16.31 62.38
CA ASP A 32 -2.28 -15.57 61.55
C ASP A 32 -1.61 -14.51 60.66
N GLN A 33 -0.58 -13.83 61.19
CA GLN A 33 0.21 -12.88 60.41
C GLN A 33 1.00 -13.59 59.31
N ARG A 34 1.59 -14.75 59.62
CA ARG A 34 2.25 -15.62 58.64
C ARG A 34 1.27 -16.11 57.58
N ALA A 35 0.08 -16.60 57.96
CA ALA A 35 -0.94 -17.06 57.03
C ALA A 35 -1.40 -15.93 56.08
N THR A 36 -1.56 -14.72 56.60
CA THR A 36 -1.93 -13.54 55.81
C THR A 36 -0.84 -13.15 54.80
N LEU A 37 0.43 -13.17 55.20
CA LEU A 37 1.55 -12.87 54.31
C LEU A 37 1.73 -13.95 53.25
N VAL A 38 1.61 -15.23 53.62
CA VAL A 38 1.66 -16.34 52.65
C VAL A 38 0.50 -16.26 51.65
N ALA A 39 -0.70 -15.94 52.10
CA ALA A 39 -1.84 -15.70 51.21
C ALA A 39 -1.60 -14.50 50.27
N GLN A 40 -0.94 -13.44 50.74
CA GLN A 40 -0.55 -12.29 49.91
C GLN A 40 0.46 -12.71 48.84
N TYR A 41 1.56 -13.37 49.22
CA TYR A 41 2.57 -13.85 48.26
C TYR A 41 1.98 -14.85 47.25
N ALA A 42 1.05 -15.71 47.68
CA ALA A 42 0.33 -16.60 46.78
C ALA A 42 -0.54 -15.82 45.78
N ALA A 43 -1.26 -14.78 46.23
CA ALA A 43 -2.04 -13.92 45.35
C ALA A 43 -1.16 -13.17 44.34
N GLU A 44 -0.01 -12.64 44.77
CA GLU A 44 0.98 -11.98 43.90
C GLU A 44 1.60 -12.94 42.89
N SER A 45 1.92 -14.16 43.31
CA SER A 45 2.42 -15.21 42.43
C SER A 45 1.39 -15.57 41.35
N ASN A 46 0.13 -15.79 41.74
CA ASN A 46 -0.96 -16.10 40.81
C ASN A 46 -1.27 -14.92 39.87
N LEU A 47 -1.11 -13.68 40.35
CA LEU A 47 -1.23 -12.49 39.50
C LEU A 47 -0.10 -12.41 38.47
N ASN A 48 1.12 -12.77 38.86
CA ASN A 48 2.25 -12.84 37.93
C ASN A 48 2.05 -13.92 36.87
N VAL A 49 1.39 -15.04 37.21
CA VAL A 49 0.97 -16.05 36.22
C VAL A 49 0.00 -15.43 35.21
N ALA A 50 -1.02 -14.70 35.66
CA ALA A 50 -1.97 -14.04 34.76
C ALA A 50 -1.29 -12.97 33.87
N ARG A 51 -0.33 -12.21 34.41
CA ARG A 51 0.51 -11.28 33.64
C ARG A 51 1.38 -12.01 32.61
N SER A 52 1.93 -13.16 32.96
CA SER A 52 2.69 -13.99 32.00
C SER A 52 1.80 -14.49 30.86
N GLN A 53 0.55 -14.87 31.15
CA GLN A 53 -0.42 -15.26 30.11
C GLN A 53 -0.76 -14.07 29.20
N LEU A 54 -0.97 -12.87 29.75
CA LEU A 54 -1.15 -11.64 28.98
C LEU A 54 0.03 -11.33 28.07
N ARG A 55 1.26 -11.48 28.59
CA ARG A 55 2.48 -11.33 27.80
C ARG A 55 2.49 -12.32 26.64
N ASN A 56 2.19 -13.59 26.90
CA ASN A 56 2.16 -14.62 25.85
C ASN A 56 1.12 -14.27 24.79
N VAL A 57 -0.08 -13.83 25.17
CA VAL A 57 -1.10 -13.36 24.21
C VAL A 57 -0.60 -12.15 23.41
N GLY A 58 0.02 -11.17 24.03
CA GLY A 58 0.60 -10.03 23.32
C GLY A 58 1.68 -10.44 22.32
N ARG A 59 2.50 -11.43 22.65
CA ARG A 59 3.47 -12.03 21.73
C ARG A 59 2.81 -12.78 20.59
N MET A 60 1.73 -13.53 20.82
CA MET A 60 0.97 -14.21 19.76
C MET A 60 0.39 -13.24 18.73
N LEU A 61 0.07 -12.02 19.17
CA LEU A 61 -0.53 -10.97 18.35
C LEU A 61 0.51 -9.97 17.80
N SER A 62 1.78 -10.14 18.17
CA SER A 62 2.87 -9.24 17.77
C SER A 62 3.36 -9.56 16.36
N GLY A 63 3.86 -8.53 15.69
CA GLY A 63 4.61 -8.66 14.44
C GLY A 63 6.10 -8.95 14.62
N GLN A 64 6.58 -9.12 15.86
CA GLN A 64 7.98 -9.43 16.15
C GLN A 64 8.24 -10.94 16.11
N ASP A 65 9.34 -11.34 15.46
CA ASP A 65 9.71 -12.74 15.36
C ASP A 65 10.02 -13.36 16.73
N LEU A 66 9.54 -14.59 16.93
CA LEU A 66 10.01 -15.44 18.02
C LEU A 66 11.37 -16.03 17.63
N SER A 67 12.31 -16.02 18.56
CA SER A 67 13.63 -16.61 18.32
C SER A 67 13.57 -18.13 18.21
N ALA A 68 14.56 -18.72 17.56
CA ALA A 68 14.72 -20.18 17.45
C ALA A 68 14.71 -20.88 18.82
N GLU A 69 15.25 -20.25 19.86
CA GLU A 69 15.29 -20.78 21.23
C GLU A 69 13.88 -20.90 21.83
N GLU A 70 13.01 -19.94 21.52
CA GLU A 70 11.63 -19.89 22.05
C GLU A 70 10.69 -20.86 21.34
N LEU A 71 11.03 -21.23 20.11
CA LEU A 71 10.31 -22.22 19.31
C LEU A 71 10.81 -23.65 19.54
N GLY A 72 11.97 -23.81 20.20
CA GLY A 72 12.63 -25.09 20.48
C GLY A 72 13.81 -25.37 19.53
N SER A 73 14.82 -26.10 20.04
CA SER A 73 16.11 -26.30 19.37
C SER A 73 15.95 -26.90 17.96
N GLY A 74 16.45 -26.18 16.95
CA GLY A 74 16.40 -26.56 15.53
C GLY A 74 15.34 -25.81 14.70
N SER A 75 14.52 -24.97 15.32
CA SER A 75 13.50 -24.17 14.62
C SER A 75 14.08 -22.87 14.04
N GLN A 76 13.53 -22.39 12.93
CA GLN A 76 13.83 -21.05 12.40
C GLN A 76 12.97 -19.99 13.12
N PRO A 77 13.41 -18.72 13.19
CA PRO A 77 12.57 -17.64 13.69
C PRO A 77 11.23 -17.56 12.93
N LEU A 78 10.14 -17.28 13.65
CA LEU A 78 8.79 -17.21 13.09
C LEU A 78 8.04 -15.99 13.60
N THR A 79 7.41 -15.26 12.68
CA THR A 79 6.46 -14.19 13.00
C THR A 79 5.14 -14.80 13.47
N PRO A 80 4.66 -14.47 14.69
CA PRO A 80 3.46 -15.08 15.28
C PRO A 80 2.17 -14.86 14.48
N LEU A 81 1.90 -13.60 14.18
CA LEU A 81 0.80 -13.15 13.34
C LEU A 81 1.39 -12.84 11.96
N SER A 82 0.94 -13.55 10.94
CA SER A 82 1.45 -13.38 9.57
C SER A 82 0.30 -13.57 8.60
N VAL A 83 0.06 -12.55 7.78
CA VAL A 83 -0.98 -12.59 6.75
C VAL A 83 -0.33 -12.99 5.43
N PRO A 84 -0.77 -14.10 4.79
CA PRO A 84 -0.27 -14.51 3.49
C PRO A 84 -0.39 -13.40 2.43
N ALA A 85 0.60 -13.31 1.53
CA ALA A 85 0.68 -12.25 0.52
C ALA A 85 -0.52 -12.24 -0.45
N ASP A 86 -1.10 -13.40 -0.72
CA ASP A 86 -2.29 -13.62 -1.57
C ASP A 86 -3.61 -13.26 -0.86
N THR A 87 -3.57 -12.84 0.41
CA THR A 87 -4.78 -12.43 1.13
C THR A 87 -5.29 -11.11 0.57
N SER A 88 -6.44 -11.15 -0.10
CA SER A 88 -7.07 -9.95 -0.66
C SER A 88 -7.48 -8.92 0.40
N VAL A 89 -7.50 -7.64 0.01
CA VAL A 89 -7.99 -6.53 0.86
C VAL A 89 -9.44 -6.76 1.29
N SER A 90 -10.30 -7.24 0.39
CA SER A 90 -11.71 -7.48 0.71
C SER A 90 -11.87 -8.58 1.76
N SER A 91 -10.98 -9.58 1.78
CA SER A 91 -10.93 -10.59 2.84
C SER A 91 -10.64 -9.96 4.21
N ILE A 92 -9.63 -9.08 4.31
CA ILE A 92 -9.30 -8.37 5.56
C ILE A 92 -10.44 -7.42 5.97
N GLU A 93 -11.07 -6.73 5.02
CA GLU A 93 -12.22 -5.86 5.30
C GLU A 93 -13.42 -6.66 5.85
N ALA A 94 -13.73 -7.80 5.24
CA ALA A 94 -14.78 -8.69 5.73
C ALA A 94 -14.48 -9.20 7.14
N MET A 95 -13.24 -9.62 7.39
CA MET A 95 -12.81 -10.06 8.71
C MET A 95 -12.77 -8.93 9.75
N ALA A 96 -12.47 -7.70 9.36
CA ALA A 96 -12.54 -6.53 10.25
C ALA A 96 -13.99 -6.21 10.66
N VAL A 97 -14.94 -6.33 9.73
CA VAL A 97 -16.38 -6.22 9.99
C VAL A 97 -16.87 -7.33 10.92
N GLN A 98 -16.44 -8.58 10.67
CA GLN A 98 -16.72 -9.72 11.54
C GLN A 98 -16.14 -9.53 12.94
N PHE A 99 -14.90 -9.06 13.06
CA PHE A 99 -14.24 -8.76 14.35
C PHE A 99 -15.04 -7.78 15.18
N CYS A 100 -15.56 -6.74 14.53
CA CYS A 100 -16.48 -5.78 15.12
C CYS A 100 -17.83 -6.36 15.58
N GLY A 101 -18.20 -7.56 15.14
CA GLY A 101 -19.50 -8.16 15.43
C GLY A 101 -20.66 -7.43 14.75
N THR A 102 -20.43 -6.90 13.54
CA THR A 102 -21.44 -6.15 12.79
C THR A 102 -21.51 -6.64 11.34
N ASN A 103 -22.58 -6.28 10.63
CA ASN A 103 -22.68 -6.40 9.17
C ASN A 103 -22.58 -5.04 8.48
N THR A 104 -22.33 -3.96 9.24
CA THR A 104 -22.20 -2.60 8.71
C THR A 104 -20.96 -2.50 7.83
N PRO A 105 -21.10 -2.16 6.53
CA PRO A 105 -19.96 -1.96 5.64
C PRO A 105 -19.01 -0.87 6.17
N LEU A 106 -17.70 -1.00 5.88
CA LEU A 106 -16.68 -0.08 6.41
C LEU A 106 -16.93 1.39 6.04
N VAL A 107 -17.56 1.65 4.89
CA VAL A 107 -17.93 3.01 4.44
C VAL A 107 -18.98 3.68 5.34
N ASN A 108 -19.67 2.91 6.18
CA ASN A 108 -20.69 3.40 7.12
C ASN A 108 -20.19 3.40 8.57
N TRP A 109 -18.92 3.05 8.81
CA TRP A 109 -18.31 3.20 10.13
C TRP A 109 -18.14 4.68 10.47
N THR A 110 -18.15 4.98 11.77
CA THR A 110 -18.04 6.34 12.31
C THR A 110 -16.70 6.94 11.87
N VAL A 111 -16.74 8.12 11.26
CA VAL A 111 -15.51 8.86 10.91
C VAL A 111 -14.85 9.35 12.19
N LEU A 112 -13.52 9.26 12.24
CA LEU A 112 -12.67 9.71 13.34
C LEU A 112 -11.72 10.81 12.81
N PRO A 113 -12.20 12.07 12.73
CA PRO A 113 -11.39 13.17 12.23
C PRO A 113 -10.16 13.40 13.11
N GLY A 114 -9.03 13.77 12.50
CA GLY A 114 -7.78 14.03 13.22
C GLY A 114 -7.13 12.78 13.81
N PHE A 115 -7.45 11.57 13.32
CA PHE A 115 -6.82 10.35 13.85
C PHE A 115 -5.32 10.38 13.60
N GLN A 116 -4.53 10.23 14.67
CA GLN A 116 -3.08 10.14 14.62
C GLN A 116 -2.65 8.69 14.81
N PRO A 117 -2.11 8.03 13.76
CA PRO A 117 -1.59 6.66 13.89
C PRO A 117 -0.47 6.54 14.91
N ASN A 118 0.32 7.61 15.12
CA ASN A 118 1.35 7.70 16.13
C ASN A 118 1.18 8.98 16.97
N PRO A 119 0.39 8.97 18.05
CA PRO A 119 0.06 10.17 18.84
C PRO A 119 1.24 10.71 19.67
N ASN A 120 2.31 9.93 19.84
CA ASN A 120 3.55 10.34 20.51
C ASN A 120 4.71 10.52 19.53
N ALA A 121 4.45 10.46 18.21
CA ALA A 121 5.44 10.94 17.25
C ALA A 121 5.77 12.38 17.65
N ALA A 122 7.06 12.70 17.75
CA ALA A 122 7.42 14.09 17.97
C ALA A 122 6.79 14.90 16.83
N PRO A 123 6.08 16.01 17.13
CA PRO A 123 5.54 16.86 16.09
C PRO A 123 6.68 17.27 15.17
N VAL A 124 6.58 16.91 13.89
CA VAL A 124 7.58 17.24 12.90
C VAL A 124 7.19 18.62 12.39
N ASN A 125 8.02 19.64 12.62
CA ASN A 125 7.71 21.03 12.25
C ASN A 125 6.40 21.59 12.87
N GLY A 126 5.98 21.07 14.02
CA GLY A 126 4.80 21.54 14.74
C GLY A 126 3.47 20.94 14.27
N GLN A 127 3.48 20.03 13.29
CA GLN A 127 2.29 19.27 12.91
C GLN A 127 2.57 17.75 13.08
N VAL A 128 1.50 16.96 13.13
CA VAL A 128 1.53 15.49 13.29
C VAL A 128 0.62 14.93 12.21
N TYR A 129 1.09 13.91 11.48
CA TYR A 129 0.28 13.23 10.48
C TYR A 129 -1.08 12.81 11.06
N THR A 130 -2.14 13.27 10.40
CA THR A 130 -3.53 12.98 10.75
C THR A 130 -4.28 12.45 9.54
N ASP A 131 -4.99 11.33 9.73
CA ASP A 131 -5.99 10.87 8.78
C ASP A 131 -7.36 11.37 9.21
N ASN A 132 -7.88 12.37 8.49
CA ASN A 132 -9.21 12.93 8.75
C ASN A 132 -10.35 12.02 8.25
N ASN A 133 -10.04 11.02 7.44
CA ASN A 133 -10.99 10.06 6.89
C ASN A 133 -10.92 8.70 7.58
N ALA A 134 -10.13 8.57 8.64
CA ALA A 134 -10.07 7.36 9.45
C ALA A 134 -11.47 6.98 9.92
N ARG A 135 -11.74 5.69 10.00
CA ARG A 135 -13.05 5.16 10.39
C ARG A 135 -12.91 4.15 11.50
N VAL A 136 -13.78 4.26 12.50
CA VAL A 136 -13.76 3.41 13.68
C VAL A 136 -15.08 2.67 13.83
N CYS A 137 -14.95 1.42 14.27
CA CYS A 137 -16.07 0.63 14.72
C CYS A 137 -15.77 0.08 16.12
N THR A 138 -16.74 0.22 17.03
CA THR A 138 -16.68 -0.37 18.37
C THR A 138 -17.09 -1.83 18.31
N VAL A 139 -16.29 -2.70 18.90
CA VAL A 139 -16.54 -4.15 18.87
C VAL A 139 -17.76 -4.50 19.71
N GLN A 140 -18.67 -5.28 19.15
CA GLN A 140 -19.81 -5.89 19.82
C GLN A 140 -19.61 -7.39 19.90
N LEU A 141 -19.59 -7.96 21.11
CA LEU A 141 -19.48 -9.41 21.28
C LEU A 141 -20.82 -10.07 20.95
N THR A 142 -20.93 -10.67 19.76
CA THR A 142 -22.19 -11.25 19.27
C THR A 142 -22.27 -12.76 19.48
N GLY A 143 -21.16 -13.41 19.78
CA GLY A 143 -21.07 -14.86 19.91
C GLY A 143 -21.06 -15.61 18.56
N GLN A 144 -21.02 -14.89 17.44
CA GLN A 144 -20.90 -15.49 16.10
C GLN A 144 -19.62 -16.32 15.99
N VAL A 145 -19.70 -17.46 15.28
CA VAL A 145 -18.62 -18.45 15.21
C VAL A 145 -17.36 -17.84 14.56
N ASN A 146 -17.56 -17.03 13.53
CA ASN A 146 -16.52 -16.40 12.73
C ASN A 146 -16.07 -15.01 13.23
N GLN A 147 -16.59 -14.51 14.35
CA GLN A 147 -16.26 -13.16 14.83
C GLN A 147 -14.75 -12.94 14.95
N PHE A 148 -14.00 -13.93 15.45
CA PHE A 148 -12.55 -13.86 15.60
C PHE A 148 -11.80 -14.76 14.61
N GLU A 149 -12.39 -15.02 13.44
CA GLU A 149 -11.77 -15.84 12.39
C GLU A 149 -10.39 -15.31 11.98
N LEU A 150 -10.23 -13.98 11.92
CA LEU A 150 -8.96 -13.31 11.62
C LEU A 150 -7.79 -13.87 12.43
N LEU A 151 -7.98 -13.97 13.75
CA LEU A 151 -6.96 -14.47 14.67
C LEU A 151 -6.76 -15.98 14.55
N GLY A 152 -7.86 -16.71 14.33
CA GLY A 152 -7.78 -18.15 14.08
C GLY A 152 -7.07 -18.49 12.76
N ARG A 153 -7.15 -17.62 11.76
CA ARG A 153 -6.60 -17.83 10.42
C ARG A 153 -5.12 -17.45 10.34
N PHE A 154 -4.73 -16.31 10.90
CA PHE A 154 -3.39 -15.72 10.66
C PHE A 154 -2.37 -15.94 11.78
N ILE A 155 -2.80 -16.44 12.95
CA ILE A 155 -1.85 -16.90 13.95
C ILE A 155 -1.46 -18.34 13.63
N ARG A 156 -0.16 -18.56 13.44
CA ARG A 156 0.35 -19.86 13.03
C ARG A 156 0.14 -20.92 14.13
N PRO A 157 -0.28 -22.16 13.80
CA PRO A 157 -0.54 -23.22 14.79
C PRO A 157 0.64 -23.51 15.74
N GLU A 158 1.87 -23.39 15.25
CA GLU A 158 3.12 -23.62 15.97
C GLU A 158 3.26 -22.68 17.17
N ILE A 159 2.76 -21.46 17.04
CA ILE A 159 2.84 -20.40 18.04
C ILE A 159 2.03 -20.76 19.29
N TYR A 160 0.86 -21.38 19.11
CA TYR A 160 0.07 -21.89 20.23
C TYR A 160 0.82 -22.96 21.02
N THR A 161 1.63 -23.77 20.34
CA THR A 161 2.44 -24.81 21.00
C THR A 161 3.63 -24.21 21.73
N ALA A 162 4.27 -23.20 21.15
CA ALA A 162 5.43 -22.52 21.72
C ALA A 162 5.07 -21.67 22.96
N LEU A 163 3.98 -20.91 22.89
CA LEU A 163 3.66 -19.89 23.92
C LEU A 163 2.63 -20.33 24.96
N LEU A 164 1.79 -21.33 24.69
CA LEU A 164 0.72 -21.75 25.61
C LEU A 164 0.94 -23.16 26.16
N ALA A 165 0.58 -23.36 27.43
CA ALA A 165 0.59 -24.69 28.04
C ALA A 165 -0.49 -25.58 27.38
N PRO A 166 -0.35 -26.94 27.39
CA PRO A 166 -1.30 -27.83 26.72
C PRO A 166 -2.78 -27.63 27.08
N ARG A 167 -3.08 -27.22 28.32
CA ARG A 167 -4.45 -26.96 28.79
C ARG A 167 -5.02 -25.59 28.36
N GLU A 168 -4.16 -24.70 27.89
CA GLU A 168 -4.48 -23.33 27.48
C GLU A 168 -4.63 -23.23 25.95
N ARG A 169 -4.44 -24.33 25.21
CA ARG A 169 -4.46 -24.36 23.74
C ARG A 169 -5.87 -24.58 23.19
N PRO A 170 -6.14 -24.14 21.93
CA PRO A 170 -7.31 -24.58 21.19
C PRO A 170 -7.42 -26.11 21.13
N THR A 171 -8.66 -26.62 21.17
CA THR A 171 -8.93 -28.08 21.16
C THR A 171 -8.40 -28.80 19.92
N ASN A 172 -8.38 -28.12 18.77
CA ASN A 172 -7.79 -28.60 17.54
C ASN A 172 -6.98 -27.48 16.87
N LEU A 173 -5.65 -27.63 16.87
CA LEU A 173 -4.74 -26.64 16.29
C LEU A 173 -4.76 -26.59 14.76
N SER A 174 -5.29 -27.60 14.05
CA SER A 174 -5.37 -27.56 12.58
C SER A 174 -6.63 -26.84 12.07
N SER A 175 -7.69 -26.79 12.87
CA SER A 175 -8.96 -26.16 12.52
C SER A 175 -8.97 -24.65 12.81
N VAL A 176 -9.22 -23.83 11.78
CA VAL A 176 -9.43 -22.38 11.93
C VAL A 176 -10.58 -22.11 12.90
N ASP A 177 -11.68 -22.84 12.80
CA ASP A 177 -12.85 -22.67 13.66
C ASP A 177 -12.53 -22.94 15.14
N SER A 178 -11.72 -23.96 15.44
CA SER A 178 -11.29 -24.23 16.81
C SER A 178 -10.39 -23.12 17.35
N ARG A 179 -9.52 -22.54 16.52
CA ARG A 179 -8.65 -21.43 16.92
C ARG A 179 -9.44 -20.12 17.07
N ALA A 180 -10.43 -19.87 16.22
CA ALA A 180 -11.36 -18.75 16.36
C ALA A 180 -12.25 -18.90 17.60
N ALA A 181 -12.69 -20.11 17.91
CA ALA A 181 -13.44 -20.41 19.13
C ALA A 181 -12.64 -20.15 20.41
N PHE A 182 -11.35 -20.46 20.40
CA PHE A 182 -10.43 -20.10 21.49
C PHE A 182 -10.42 -18.58 21.70
N TRP A 183 -10.23 -17.77 20.65
CA TRP A 183 -10.22 -16.31 20.78
C TRP A 183 -11.56 -15.75 21.24
N ARG A 184 -12.67 -16.32 20.76
CA ARG A 184 -14.01 -15.96 21.25
C ARG A 184 -14.14 -16.16 22.75
N ASP A 185 -13.67 -17.29 23.27
CA ASP A 185 -13.71 -17.57 24.70
C ASP A 185 -12.83 -16.59 25.50
N VAL A 186 -11.61 -16.33 25.03
CA VAL A 186 -10.68 -15.35 25.62
C VAL A 186 -11.26 -13.94 25.73
N PHE A 187 -12.03 -13.50 24.72
CA PHE A 187 -12.66 -12.17 24.73
C PHE A 187 -14.01 -12.09 25.45
N SER A 188 -14.74 -13.20 25.58
CA SER A 188 -16.13 -13.18 26.05
C SER A 188 -16.32 -13.51 27.52
N ASN A 189 -15.35 -14.15 28.18
CA ASN A 189 -15.51 -14.64 29.54
C ASN A 189 -14.24 -14.44 30.38
N SER A 190 -14.39 -14.14 31.68
CA SER A 190 -13.30 -14.09 32.65
C SER A 190 -12.89 -15.48 33.18
N ASN A 191 -13.77 -16.47 33.04
CA ASN A 191 -13.50 -17.89 33.25
C ASN A 191 -13.23 -18.62 31.91
N ASN A 192 -12.39 -18.04 31.05
CA ASN A 192 -12.02 -18.61 29.76
C ASN A 192 -10.95 -19.72 29.88
N THR A 193 -10.50 -20.24 28.74
CA THR A 193 -9.44 -21.26 28.62
C THR A 193 -8.11 -20.89 29.26
N LEU A 194 -7.83 -19.61 29.48
CA LEU A 194 -6.62 -19.14 30.17
C LEU A 194 -6.83 -19.05 31.70
N ALA A 195 -8.06 -19.12 32.19
CA ALA A 195 -8.35 -19.09 33.60
C ALA A 195 -7.78 -20.32 34.33
N ARG A 196 -7.31 -20.10 35.55
CA ARG A 196 -6.81 -21.12 36.49
C ARG A 196 -7.61 -21.05 37.78
N THR A 197 -7.45 -22.06 38.62
CA THR A 197 -8.16 -22.17 39.91
C THR A 197 -8.08 -20.91 40.77
N ASP A 198 -6.93 -20.22 40.74
CA ASP A 198 -6.64 -19.06 41.57
C ASP A 198 -6.26 -17.81 40.75
N SER A 199 -6.47 -17.82 39.43
CA SER A 199 -6.27 -16.63 38.58
C SER A 199 -7.26 -16.61 37.42
N ARG A 200 -7.90 -15.48 37.18
CA ARG A 200 -8.82 -15.22 36.08
C ARG A 200 -8.26 -14.09 35.22
N LEU A 201 -8.42 -14.23 33.92
CA LEU A 201 -7.94 -13.28 32.94
C LEU A 201 -9.03 -13.02 31.91
N GLN A 202 -9.37 -11.77 31.65
CA GLN A 202 -10.25 -11.39 30.55
C GLN A 202 -9.54 -10.36 29.66
N LEU A 203 -9.56 -10.59 28.35
CA LEU A 203 -9.18 -9.59 27.36
C LEU A 203 -10.43 -8.96 26.75
N ASN A 204 -10.36 -7.68 26.45
CA ASN A 204 -11.44 -6.96 25.80
C ASN A 204 -10.99 -6.54 24.40
N ALA A 205 -11.75 -6.96 23.38
CA ALA A 205 -11.68 -6.37 22.06
C ALA A 205 -12.50 -5.07 22.08
N LEU A 206 -11.85 -3.92 21.84
CA LEU A 206 -12.46 -2.61 22.06
C LEU A 206 -12.99 -2.00 20.76
N GLN A 207 -12.11 -1.87 19.76
CA GLN A 207 -12.43 -1.20 18.51
C GLN A 207 -11.50 -1.63 17.38
N VAL A 208 -11.98 -1.46 16.15
CA VAL A 208 -11.19 -1.58 14.93
C VAL A 208 -11.16 -0.23 14.24
N ILE A 209 -9.97 0.23 13.85
CA ILE A 209 -9.77 1.50 13.15
C ILE A 209 -9.19 1.20 11.77
N LYS A 210 -9.91 1.62 10.73
CA LYS A 210 -9.40 1.67 9.35
C LYS A 210 -8.85 3.05 9.09
N TYR A 211 -7.65 3.14 8.54
CA TYR A 211 -7.04 4.41 8.15
C TYR A 211 -6.07 4.22 6.99
N THR A 212 -5.65 5.32 6.38
CA THR A 212 -4.57 5.34 5.38
C THR A 212 -3.27 5.68 6.10
N PRO A 213 -2.22 4.85 6.07
CA PRO A 213 -0.94 5.19 6.69
C PRO A 213 -0.23 6.28 5.90
N ALA A 214 0.74 6.97 6.52
CA ALA A 214 1.57 7.97 5.84
C ALA A 214 2.33 7.38 4.62
N SER A 215 2.64 6.09 4.65
CA SER A 215 3.24 5.36 3.52
C SER A 215 2.28 5.09 2.35
N GLY A 216 0.99 5.46 2.48
CA GLY A 216 -0.08 5.14 1.55
C GLY A 216 -0.59 3.69 1.68
N GLY A 217 -1.75 3.39 1.10
CA GLY A 217 -2.36 2.06 1.15
C GLY A 217 -3.46 1.94 2.19
N ARG A 218 -3.54 0.80 2.90
CA ARG A 218 -4.59 0.54 3.90
C ARG A 218 -4.02 -0.04 5.18
N ALA A 219 -4.48 0.46 6.31
CA ALA A 219 -4.14 -0.08 7.62
C ALA A 219 -5.41 -0.38 8.42
N TYR A 220 -5.36 -1.49 9.18
CA TYR A 220 -6.41 -1.93 10.09
C TYR A 220 -5.80 -2.14 11.48
N ARG A 221 -6.16 -1.28 12.42
CA ARG A 221 -5.69 -1.33 13.81
C ARG A 221 -6.75 -1.97 14.70
N PHE A 222 -6.37 -3.05 15.37
CA PHE A 222 -7.22 -3.80 16.29
C PHE A 222 -6.81 -3.44 17.71
N VAL A 223 -7.67 -2.70 18.40
CA VAL A 223 -7.38 -2.18 19.74
C VAL A 223 -7.95 -3.12 20.79
N LEU A 224 -7.08 -3.56 21.69
CA LEU A 224 -7.36 -4.47 22.79
C LEU A 224 -7.02 -3.82 24.14
N GLY A 225 -7.60 -4.37 25.20
CA GLY A 225 -7.24 -4.02 26.56
C GLY A 225 -7.37 -5.22 27.51
N ALA A 226 -6.60 -5.21 28.60
CA ALA A 226 -6.85 -6.14 29.69
C ALA A 226 -8.09 -5.66 30.44
N GLY A 227 -9.08 -6.55 30.57
CA GLY A 227 -10.29 -6.31 31.33
C GLY A 227 -10.04 -6.63 32.81
N ASN A 228 -10.62 -7.73 33.27
CA ASN A 228 -10.46 -8.22 34.62
C ASN A 228 -9.29 -9.21 34.70
N VAL A 229 -8.18 -8.80 35.32
CA VAL A 229 -7.11 -9.71 35.75
C VAL A 229 -7.25 -9.90 37.25
N ILE A 230 -7.69 -11.06 37.75
CA ILE A 230 -7.93 -11.23 39.18
C ILE A 230 -7.22 -12.49 39.67
N ALA A 231 -6.48 -12.39 40.77
CA ALA A 231 -5.78 -13.51 41.37
C ALA A 231 -6.10 -13.64 42.85
N ARG A 232 -6.13 -14.88 43.35
CA ARG A 232 -6.41 -15.21 44.74
C ARG A 232 -5.25 -16.00 45.34
N GLY A 233 -4.98 -15.79 46.63
CA GLY A 233 -4.13 -16.64 47.44
C GLY A 233 -4.88 -17.08 48.69
N ASN A 234 -4.84 -18.38 48.99
CA ASN A 234 -5.50 -18.98 50.15
C ASN A 234 -4.48 -19.72 50.99
N GLN A 235 -4.39 -19.41 52.28
CA GLN A 235 -3.55 -20.15 53.24
C GLN A 235 -4.22 -20.18 54.62
N ALA A 236 -4.43 -21.38 55.16
CA ALA A 236 -4.87 -21.61 56.55
C ALA A 236 -6.03 -20.69 57.03
N GLY A 237 -7.04 -20.46 56.17
CA GLY A 237 -8.20 -19.62 56.48
C GLY A 237 -8.05 -18.13 56.14
N ALA A 238 -6.86 -17.67 55.76
CA ALA A 238 -6.64 -16.34 55.21
C ALA A 238 -6.76 -16.35 53.68
N THR A 239 -7.54 -15.41 53.13
CA THR A 239 -7.65 -15.19 51.68
C THR A 239 -7.24 -13.78 51.32
N ARG A 240 -6.40 -13.65 50.29
CA ARG A 240 -6.07 -12.37 49.64
C ARG A 240 -6.48 -12.44 48.17
N VAL A 241 -7.02 -11.33 47.67
CA VAL A 241 -7.39 -11.17 46.26
C VAL A 241 -6.78 -9.90 45.73
N LEU A 242 -6.15 -9.98 44.57
CA LEU A 242 -5.61 -8.86 43.84
C LEU A 242 -6.35 -8.75 42.51
N SER A 243 -6.68 -7.53 42.09
CA SER A 243 -7.22 -7.25 40.77
C SER A 243 -6.31 -6.28 40.02
N GLY A 244 -6.07 -6.56 38.73
CA GLY A 244 -5.39 -5.72 37.77
C GLY A 244 -6.33 -5.32 36.64
N SER A 245 -6.23 -4.06 36.21
CA SER A 245 -6.93 -3.55 35.03
C SER A 245 -6.08 -2.46 34.34
N ASN A 246 -6.37 -2.18 33.07
CA ASN A 246 -5.74 -1.06 32.36
C ASN A 246 -6.25 0.29 32.91
N VAL A 247 -5.38 1.31 32.92
CA VAL A 247 -5.81 2.69 33.22
C VAL A 247 -6.50 3.28 31.99
N GLN A 248 -7.68 3.87 32.17
CA GLN A 248 -8.45 4.52 31.12
C GLN A 248 -7.70 5.75 30.58
N SER A 249 -6.94 5.56 29.49
CA SER A 249 -6.61 6.51 28.39
C SER A 249 -5.20 6.32 27.81
N GLN A 250 -4.24 5.75 28.56
CA GLN A 250 -2.82 5.70 28.15
C GLN A 250 -2.25 4.28 27.93
N GLN A 251 -3.03 3.22 28.16
CA GLN A 251 -2.54 1.83 28.18
C GLN A 251 -3.38 0.86 27.34
N THR A 252 -4.04 1.32 26.27
CA THR A 252 -4.62 0.39 25.29
C THR A 252 -3.51 -0.16 24.41
N TRP A 253 -3.56 -1.47 24.17
CA TRP A 253 -2.61 -2.15 23.29
C TRP A 253 -3.27 -2.38 21.94
N TYR A 254 -2.50 -2.45 20.87
CA TYR A 254 -3.03 -2.79 19.55
C TYR A 254 -2.02 -3.62 18.76
N PHE A 255 -2.57 -4.39 17.83
CA PHE A 255 -1.84 -4.87 16.66
C PHE A 255 -2.47 -4.27 15.41
N GLU A 256 -1.71 -4.23 14.33
CA GLU A 256 -2.08 -3.55 13.10
C GLU A 256 -1.65 -4.37 11.89
N LEU A 257 -2.56 -4.48 10.93
CA LEU A 257 -2.30 -5.07 9.62
C LEU A 257 -2.23 -3.94 8.60
N THR A 258 -1.09 -3.79 7.95
CA THR A 258 -0.86 -2.71 6.99
C THR A 258 -0.48 -3.27 5.63
N LEU A 259 -1.14 -2.78 4.60
CA LEU A 259 -0.84 -3.03 3.20
C LEU A 259 -0.41 -1.70 2.56
N PRO A 260 0.91 -1.47 2.39
CA PRO A 260 1.44 -0.32 1.66
C PRO A 260 0.86 -0.15 0.24
N SER A 261 1.10 1.00 -0.41
CA SER A 261 0.72 1.21 -1.82
C SER A 261 1.93 1.60 -2.66
N LEU A 262 2.12 0.91 -3.80
CA LEU A 262 3.10 1.29 -4.81
C LEU A 262 2.70 2.56 -5.59
N LEU A 263 1.44 2.97 -5.49
CA LEU A 263 0.90 4.13 -6.19
C LEU A 263 1.07 5.45 -5.43
N LYS A 264 1.94 5.50 -4.40
CA LYS A 264 2.20 6.73 -3.64
C LYS A 264 3.06 7.75 -4.41
N ASN A 265 3.82 7.28 -5.40
CA ASN A 265 4.78 8.08 -6.16
C ASN A 265 4.28 8.33 -7.58
N VAL A 266 4.53 9.51 -8.14
CA VAL A 266 4.34 9.78 -9.58
C VAL A 266 5.37 9.04 -10.41
N LEU A 267 6.57 8.85 -9.86
CA LEU A 267 7.66 8.07 -10.44
C LEU A 267 8.31 7.22 -9.35
N GLN A 268 8.40 5.92 -9.58
CA GLN A 268 9.13 4.98 -8.74
C GLN A 268 10.04 4.12 -9.62
N THR A 269 11.34 4.12 -9.33
CA THR A 269 12.31 3.27 -10.01
C THR A 269 12.99 2.31 -9.04
N ASN A 270 13.20 1.06 -9.44
CA ASN A 270 14.10 0.19 -8.67
C ASN A 270 15.56 0.60 -8.95
N PHE A 271 15.93 0.61 -10.23
CA PHE A 271 17.20 1.05 -10.79
C PHE A 271 17.08 2.44 -11.39
N HIS A 272 17.79 3.41 -10.83
CA HIS A 272 17.86 4.78 -11.34
C HIS A 272 18.97 4.93 -12.40
N ARG A 273 18.97 3.99 -13.35
CA ARG A 273 19.95 3.86 -14.42
C ARG A 273 19.30 3.28 -15.65
N SER A 274 19.87 3.61 -16.80
CA SER A 274 19.51 2.97 -18.07
C SER A 274 19.87 1.49 -18.01
N ARG A 275 19.02 0.63 -18.58
CA ARG A 275 19.30 -0.81 -18.67
C ARG A 275 20.68 -1.09 -19.28
N GLY A 276 21.43 -1.97 -18.63
CA GLY A 276 22.80 -2.33 -19.03
C GLY A 276 23.89 -1.38 -18.51
N SER A 277 23.54 -0.38 -17.69
CA SER A 277 24.52 0.45 -16.98
C SER A 277 24.83 -0.13 -15.59
N ASP A 278 26.09 -0.08 -15.17
CA ASP A 278 26.53 -0.61 -13.88
C ASP A 278 26.27 0.36 -12.70
N THR A 279 26.02 1.63 -12.97
CA THR A 279 25.83 2.67 -11.95
C THR A 279 24.67 3.60 -12.31
N PRO A 280 24.05 4.26 -11.32
CA PRO A 280 23.13 5.37 -11.55
C PRO A 280 23.68 6.39 -12.55
N ASN A 281 22.95 6.65 -13.63
CA ASN A 281 23.43 7.52 -14.73
C ASN A 281 22.36 8.43 -15.36
N VAL A 282 21.11 8.39 -14.87
CA VAL A 282 20.03 9.19 -15.45
C VAL A 282 19.88 10.50 -14.68
N ASN A 283 20.33 11.61 -15.27
CA ASN A 283 20.36 12.90 -14.61
C ASN A 283 18.97 13.57 -14.53
N PHE A 284 18.63 14.05 -13.33
CA PHE A 284 17.74 15.19 -13.18
C PHE A 284 18.46 16.47 -13.60
N LEU A 285 17.81 17.25 -14.46
CA LEU A 285 18.32 18.46 -15.09
C LEU A 285 17.42 19.63 -14.69
N ASP A 286 16.35 19.88 -15.44
CA ASP A 286 15.44 21.01 -15.29
C ASP A 286 13.96 20.59 -15.33
N GLN A 287 13.68 19.29 -15.17
CA GLN A 287 12.33 18.75 -15.28
C GLN A 287 11.46 19.11 -14.06
N VAL A 288 10.14 19.20 -14.28
CA VAL A 288 9.15 19.35 -13.21
C VAL A 288 8.42 18.03 -13.02
N PHE A 289 8.55 17.44 -11.83
CA PHE A 289 7.77 16.30 -11.38
C PHE A 289 6.64 16.81 -10.51
N ASN A 290 5.42 16.64 -10.98
CA ASN A 290 4.24 17.06 -10.25
C ASN A 290 3.69 15.90 -9.41
N GLY A 291 4.51 15.43 -8.48
CA GLY A 291 4.22 14.37 -7.53
C GLY A 291 5.44 13.85 -6.78
N PRO A 292 5.25 12.97 -5.78
CA PRO A 292 6.37 12.35 -5.06
C PRO A 292 7.19 11.43 -5.98
N VAL A 293 8.52 11.50 -5.89
CA VAL A 293 9.43 10.62 -6.63
C VAL A 293 10.13 9.67 -5.66
N HIS A 294 10.32 8.41 -6.06
CA HIS A 294 11.08 7.44 -5.28
C HIS A 294 12.04 6.64 -6.14
N THR A 295 13.17 6.26 -5.56
CA THR A 295 14.05 5.24 -6.14
C THR A 295 14.63 4.32 -5.07
N ASN A 296 14.87 3.05 -5.41
CA ASN A 296 15.64 2.15 -4.53
C ASN A 296 17.16 2.40 -4.64
N GLU A 297 17.66 2.80 -5.82
CA GLU A 297 19.05 3.26 -6.01
C GLU A 297 19.30 4.71 -5.54
N HIS A 298 20.49 5.27 -5.84
CA HIS A 298 20.77 6.70 -5.67
C HIS A 298 20.18 7.53 -6.80
N LEU A 299 19.61 8.69 -6.45
CA LEU A 299 19.24 9.73 -7.42
C LEU A 299 20.50 10.35 -8.04
N VAL A 300 20.40 10.80 -9.29
CA VAL A 300 21.51 11.43 -10.01
C VAL A 300 21.09 12.84 -10.43
N PHE A 301 21.88 13.83 -10.02
CA PHE A 301 21.65 15.24 -10.36
C PHE A 301 22.80 15.77 -11.22
N ALA A 302 22.46 16.44 -12.31
CA ALA A 302 23.46 17.17 -13.07
C ALA A 302 24.03 18.34 -12.25
N ASN A 303 25.25 18.77 -12.59
CA ASN A 303 25.81 19.97 -11.97
C ASN A 303 24.97 21.21 -12.34
N GLY A 304 24.53 21.98 -11.34
CA GLY A 304 23.61 23.10 -11.57
C GLY A 304 22.21 22.70 -12.02
N ALA A 305 21.76 21.48 -11.69
CA ALA A 305 20.38 21.05 -11.94
C ALA A 305 19.37 22.03 -11.29
N THR A 306 18.26 22.29 -11.98
CA THR A 306 17.16 23.16 -11.57
C THR A 306 15.82 22.42 -11.55
N ALA A 307 15.85 21.08 -11.43
CA ALA A 307 14.65 20.25 -11.43
C ALA A 307 13.74 20.63 -10.26
N THR A 308 12.42 20.50 -10.44
CA THR A 308 11.42 20.79 -9.42
C THR A 308 10.62 19.53 -9.06
N PHE A 309 10.50 19.22 -7.77
CA PHE A 309 9.77 18.07 -7.25
C PHE A 309 8.57 18.54 -6.38
N ASN A 310 7.39 18.67 -6.98
CA ASN A 310 6.15 18.99 -6.28
C ASN A 310 5.56 17.72 -5.67
N GLY A 311 6.03 17.33 -4.50
CA GLY A 311 5.72 16.08 -3.82
C GLY A 311 6.90 15.51 -3.04
N GLY A 312 8.06 16.18 -3.09
CA GLY A 312 9.31 15.65 -2.55
C GLY A 312 9.91 14.52 -3.40
N PHE A 313 11.10 14.10 -3.01
CA PHE A 313 11.69 12.86 -3.52
C PHE A 313 12.25 12.01 -2.38
N SER A 314 12.42 10.73 -2.66
CA SER A 314 13.01 9.77 -1.73
C SER A 314 13.91 8.75 -2.44
N SER A 315 14.89 8.23 -1.72
CA SER A 315 15.90 7.29 -2.19
C SER A 315 16.22 6.30 -1.06
N ALA A 316 16.21 5.00 -1.35
CA ALA A 316 16.70 3.99 -0.40
C ALA A 316 18.23 3.88 -0.39
N GLY A 317 18.90 4.39 -1.43
CA GLY A 317 20.36 4.45 -1.52
C GLY A 317 21.03 3.08 -1.54
N CYS A 318 20.39 2.07 -2.15
CA CYS A 318 20.94 0.73 -2.25
C CYS A 318 22.20 0.70 -3.11
N THR A 319 23.29 0.09 -2.63
CA THR A 319 24.57 0.01 -3.35
C THR A 319 24.84 -1.33 -4.03
N ASN A 320 24.12 -2.38 -3.63
CA ASN A 320 24.41 -3.75 -4.04
C ASN A 320 23.37 -4.33 -5.01
N LEU A 321 22.40 -3.53 -5.50
CA LEU A 321 21.30 -4.03 -6.33
C LEU A 321 21.89 -4.79 -7.53
N ASP A 322 21.60 -6.09 -7.60
CA ASP A 322 22.12 -6.95 -8.66
C ASP A 322 21.58 -6.51 -10.02
N SER A 323 22.21 -6.92 -11.11
CA SER A 323 21.78 -6.54 -12.46
C SER A 323 20.49 -7.24 -12.92
N GLU A 324 19.87 -8.07 -12.08
CA GLU A 324 18.74 -8.93 -12.47
C GLU A 324 17.44 -8.61 -11.72
N GLY A 325 17.48 -7.79 -10.65
CA GLY A 325 16.29 -7.31 -9.96
C GLY A 325 15.49 -8.45 -9.33
N THR A 326 16.18 -9.41 -8.70
CA THR A 326 15.52 -10.59 -8.15
C THR A 326 14.61 -10.29 -6.95
N ALA A 327 13.43 -10.93 -6.98
CA ALA A 327 12.51 -11.18 -5.90
C ALA A 327 13.20 -11.49 -4.54
N GLY A 328 12.73 -10.88 -3.43
CA GLY A 328 13.21 -11.20 -2.07
C GLY A 328 14.59 -10.66 -1.66
N TRP A 329 15.14 -9.68 -2.38
CA TRP A 329 16.50 -9.19 -2.18
C TRP A 329 16.68 -8.24 -0.97
N THR A 330 17.90 -8.21 -0.39
CA THR A 330 18.26 -7.35 0.75
C THR A 330 19.16 -6.18 0.36
N CYS A 331 18.62 -4.97 0.51
CA CYS A 331 19.31 -3.71 0.23
C CYS A 331 20.34 -3.35 1.30
N THR A 332 21.62 -3.30 0.90
CA THR A 332 22.67 -2.60 1.66
C THR A 332 22.51 -1.11 1.39
N LYS A 333 21.96 -0.40 2.38
CA LYS A 333 21.72 1.03 2.29
C LYS A 333 23.01 1.83 2.52
N ARG A 334 23.24 2.81 1.65
CA ARG A 334 24.21 3.89 1.87
C ARG A 334 23.56 5.21 1.42
N PRO A 335 22.99 6.00 2.34
CA PRO A 335 22.35 7.26 1.99
C PRO A 335 23.29 8.18 1.18
N GLY A 336 22.77 8.73 0.09
CA GLY A 336 23.54 9.59 -0.81
C GLY A 336 22.84 9.89 -2.12
N TYR A 337 23.54 10.60 -2.99
CA TYR A 337 23.14 10.89 -4.36
C TYR A 337 24.36 11.04 -5.26
N TYR A 338 24.20 10.95 -6.58
CA TYR A 338 25.27 11.24 -7.53
C TYR A 338 25.18 12.67 -8.03
N SER A 339 26.32 13.35 -8.11
CA SER A 339 26.46 14.62 -8.81
C SER A 339 27.77 14.67 -9.56
N ALA A 340 27.73 15.11 -10.82
CA ALA A 340 28.89 15.13 -11.74
C ALA A 340 29.61 13.76 -11.81
N GLY A 341 28.85 12.65 -11.77
CA GLY A 341 29.38 11.29 -11.82
C GLY A 341 30.06 10.80 -10.53
N GLN A 342 30.04 11.59 -9.45
CA GLN A 342 30.61 11.21 -8.16
C GLN A 342 29.50 10.93 -7.14
N LEU A 343 29.64 9.84 -6.38
CA LEU A 343 28.75 9.53 -5.26
C LEU A 343 29.03 10.50 -4.10
N ARG A 344 28.03 11.28 -3.75
CA ARG A 344 27.96 12.14 -2.56
C ARG A 344 27.25 11.34 -1.47
N ALA A 345 28.03 10.75 -0.57
CA ALA A 345 27.52 9.97 0.54
C ALA A 345 28.37 10.23 1.78
N LEU A 346 27.73 10.25 2.94
CA LEU A 346 28.41 10.31 4.22
C LEU A 346 29.05 8.94 4.56
N PRO A 347 30.08 8.90 5.44
CA PRO A 347 30.62 7.65 5.94
C PRO A 347 29.54 6.77 6.58
N GLN A 348 29.66 5.46 6.45
CA GLN A 348 28.82 4.53 7.22
C GLN A 348 29.21 4.65 8.71
N GLY A 349 28.25 5.01 9.56
CA GLY A 349 28.46 5.28 10.98
C GLY A 349 27.12 5.51 11.70
N SER A 350 27.16 5.82 13.00
CA SER A 350 25.97 6.00 13.86
C SER A 350 25.22 7.32 13.62
N TYR A 351 24.92 7.65 12.37
CA TYR A 351 24.05 8.78 12.03
C TYR A 351 22.59 8.33 11.99
N THR A 352 21.69 9.16 12.50
CA THR A 352 20.25 8.95 12.33
C THR A 352 19.84 9.28 10.88
N PRO A 353 18.72 8.72 10.36
CA PRO A 353 18.21 9.07 9.03
C PRO A 353 18.08 10.59 8.81
N ARG A 354 17.62 11.33 9.82
CA ARG A 354 17.54 12.80 9.81
C ARG A 354 18.89 13.49 9.63
N GLN A 355 19.94 13.00 10.30
CA GLN A 355 21.29 13.57 10.14
C GLN A 355 21.85 13.32 8.74
N TYR A 356 21.59 12.13 8.17
CA TYR A 356 21.92 11.84 6.78
C TYR A 356 21.22 12.83 5.83
N ASN A 357 19.90 12.97 5.97
CA ASN A 357 19.11 13.81 5.08
C ASN A 357 19.50 15.29 5.18
N ASN A 358 19.62 15.86 6.38
CA ASN A 358 19.99 17.27 6.55
C ASN A 358 21.35 17.59 5.90
N SER A 359 22.35 16.71 6.09
CA SER A 359 23.69 16.94 5.52
C SER A 359 23.72 16.78 4.00
N LEU A 360 22.93 15.84 3.46
CA LEU A 360 22.89 15.60 2.02
C LEU A 360 22.08 16.66 1.28
N ASN A 361 20.97 17.15 1.85
CA ASN A 361 20.24 18.30 1.33
C ASN A 361 21.13 19.55 1.33
N ALA A 362 21.83 19.85 2.43
CA ALA A 362 22.77 20.97 2.46
C ALA A 362 23.90 20.85 1.41
N ASP A 363 24.42 19.64 1.13
CA ASP A 363 25.39 19.44 0.05
C ASP A 363 24.76 19.59 -1.34
N LEU A 364 23.51 19.15 -1.51
CA LEU A 364 22.76 19.27 -2.77
C LEU A 364 22.46 20.73 -3.11
N ASP A 365 21.99 21.52 -2.14
CA ASP A 365 21.70 22.96 -2.30
C ASP A 365 22.95 23.77 -2.64
N ASN A 366 24.13 23.33 -2.20
CA ASN A 366 25.39 23.99 -2.55
C ASN A 366 25.87 23.69 -3.99
N ARG A 367 25.23 22.74 -4.69
CA ARG A 367 25.68 22.22 -6.00
C ARG A 367 24.63 22.37 -7.09
N THR A 368 23.38 22.53 -6.71
CA THR A 368 22.22 22.54 -7.58
C THR A 368 21.21 23.57 -7.10
N ASP A 369 20.35 24.03 -7.99
CA ASP A 369 19.18 24.86 -7.68
C ASP A 369 17.91 24.00 -7.76
N VAL A 370 17.99 22.74 -7.31
CA VAL A 370 16.85 21.82 -7.29
C VAL A 370 15.82 22.35 -6.30
N ASN A 371 14.58 22.49 -6.76
CA ASN A 371 13.50 22.98 -5.94
C ASN A 371 12.63 21.82 -5.46
N ILE A 372 12.56 21.62 -4.16
CA ILE A 372 11.76 20.55 -3.56
C ILE A 372 10.57 21.22 -2.90
N ILE A 373 9.36 20.83 -3.29
CA ILE A 373 8.13 21.32 -2.69
C ILE A 373 7.40 20.10 -2.16
N ASN A 374 7.34 19.88 -0.86
CA ASN A 374 6.54 18.82 -0.28
C ASN A 374 5.20 19.42 0.22
N PRO A 375 4.07 19.15 -0.46
CA PRO A 375 2.77 19.62 -0.03
C PRO A 375 2.22 18.82 1.17
N GLU A 376 2.89 17.75 1.61
CA GLU A 376 2.53 17.12 2.88
C GLU A 376 2.87 18.06 4.03
N PRO A 377 1.88 18.43 4.87
CA PRO A 377 2.10 19.31 6.01
C PRO A 377 3.15 18.75 6.99
N ASP A 378 3.36 17.43 6.98
CA ASP A 378 4.27 16.68 7.85
C ASP A 378 4.95 15.52 7.12
N PRO A 379 6.17 15.70 6.55
CA PRO A 379 7.00 14.56 6.20
C PRO A 379 7.33 13.73 7.46
N PRO A 380 7.57 12.41 7.33
CA PRO A 380 8.14 11.60 8.41
C PRO A 380 9.35 12.27 9.07
N GLU A 381 9.55 12.01 10.38
CA GLU A 381 10.57 12.61 11.26
C GLU A 381 12.03 12.54 10.73
N ASP A 382 12.24 11.74 9.69
CA ASP A 382 13.50 11.50 9.02
C ASP A 382 13.95 12.63 8.07
N TYR A 383 13.10 13.59 7.66
CA TYR A 383 13.50 14.72 6.78
C TYR A 383 12.61 15.98 6.95
N ALA A 384 13.10 17.17 6.55
CA ALA A 384 12.34 18.41 6.69
C ALA A 384 11.26 18.60 5.60
N VAL A 385 10.30 19.51 5.85
CA VAL A 385 9.36 19.97 4.81
C VAL A 385 10.18 20.62 3.71
N ASN A 386 9.93 20.24 2.45
CA ASN A 386 10.70 20.67 1.28
C ASN A 386 12.15 20.13 1.23
N ASP A 387 12.46 19.04 1.94
CA ASP A 387 13.74 18.34 1.81
C ASP A 387 13.59 17.00 1.08
N GLY A 388 14.70 16.53 0.50
CA GLY A 388 14.82 15.17 -0.03
C GLY A 388 15.08 14.13 1.06
N ASN A 389 14.54 12.93 0.90
CA ASN A 389 14.80 11.79 1.78
C ASN A 389 15.76 10.78 1.15
N PHE A 390 17.02 10.80 1.52
CA PHE A 390 18.07 9.88 1.04
C PHE A 390 18.23 8.60 1.86
N ALA A 391 17.45 8.43 2.92
CA ALA A 391 17.51 7.30 3.84
C ALA A 391 16.19 6.51 3.88
N ALA A 392 15.42 6.54 2.78
CA ALA A 392 14.11 5.92 2.70
C ALA A 392 14.19 4.37 2.75
N ASP A 393 13.04 3.74 2.91
CA ASP A 393 12.92 2.29 2.81
C ASP A 393 12.90 1.81 1.36
N TYR A 394 13.47 0.63 1.17
CA TYR A 394 13.39 -0.10 -0.08
C TYR A 394 11.94 -0.51 -0.34
N ILE A 395 11.47 -0.29 -1.57
CA ILE A 395 10.13 -0.65 -2.01
C ILE A 395 10.25 -1.76 -3.07
N ALA A 396 9.90 -2.99 -2.70
CA ALA A 396 9.93 -4.13 -3.60
C ALA A 396 8.89 -3.98 -4.74
N LEU A 397 9.26 -4.43 -5.94
CA LEU A 397 8.33 -4.62 -7.05
C LEU A 397 7.69 -6.02 -6.97
N PRO A 398 6.48 -6.22 -7.54
CA PRO A 398 5.83 -7.53 -7.55
C PRO A 398 6.57 -8.56 -8.40
N GLU A 399 6.49 -9.82 -8.00
CA GLU A 399 7.30 -10.90 -8.56
C GLU A 399 6.55 -11.71 -9.63
N ASN A 400 5.20 -11.66 -9.66
CA ASN A 400 4.43 -12.31 -10.70
C ASN A 400 3.05 -11.68 -10.97
N ALA A 401 2.46 -12.08 -12.11
CA ALA A 401 1.12 -11.69 -12.55
C ALA A 401 0.04 -12.76 -12.27
N GLU A 402 0.29 -13.73 -11.40
CA GLU A 402 -0.66 -14.84 -11.19
C GLU A 402 -1.99 -14.35 -10.62
N ASP A 403 -1.97 -13.32 -9.77
CA ASP A 403 -3.20 -12.70 -9.24
C ASP A 403 -4.06 -12.09 -10.35
N GLN A 404 -3.44 -11.45 -11.35
CA GLN A 404 -4.17 -10.87 -12.48
C GLN A 404 -4.70 -11.96 -13.41
N ARG A 405 -3.94 -13.04 -13.60
CA ARG A 405 -4.38 -14.20 -14.39
C ARG A 405 -5.55 -14.91 -13.71
N ALA A 406 -5.44 -15.17 -12.41
CA ALA A 406 -6.48 -15.78 -11.59
C ALA A 406 -7.77 -14.92 -11.62
N ALA A 407 -7.64 -13.62 -11.36
CA ALA A 407 -8.77 -12.69 -11.41
C ALA A 407 -9.42 -12.65 -12.82
N ALA A 408 -8.62 -12.68 -13.89
CA ALA A 408 -9.16 -12.72 -15.24
C ALA A 408 -10.00 -13.99 -15.51
N ASN A 409 -9.63 -15.12 -14.90
CA ASN A 409 -10.39 -16.39 -14.96
C ASN A 409 -11.56 -16.47 -13.96
N GLY A 410 -11.75 -15.45 -13.10
CA GLY A 410 -12.78 -15.46 -12.05
C GLY A 410 -12.36 -16.25 -10.79
N GLU A 411 -11.07 -16.53 -10.64
CA GLU A 411 -10.51 -17.13 -9.42
C GLU A 411 -10.24 -16.02 -8.39
N GLY A 412 -10.58 -16.26 -7.12
CA GLY A 412 -10.41 -15.27 -6.05
C GLY A 412 -11.34 -14.06 -6.15
N THR A 413 -12.37 -14.10 -6.99
CA THR A 413 -13.34 -13.00 -7.19
C THR A 413 -14.71 -13.33 -6.57
N PRO A 414 -15.58 -12.32 -6.34
CA PRO A 414 -16.95 -12.59 -5.90
C PRO A 414 -17.72 -13.47 -6.90
N PRO A 415 -18.69 -14.30 -6.43
CA PRO A 415 -19.46 -15.17 -7.32
C PRO A 415 -20.13 -14.40 -8.46
N GLY A 416 -19.90 -14.85 -9.70
CA GLY A 416 -20.45 -14.21 -10.90
C GLY A 416 -19.62 -13.04 -11.45
N GLU A 417 -18.45 -12.76 -10.88
CA GLU A 417 -17.52 -11.75 -11.41
C GLU A 417 -16.28 -12.40 -12.04
N ALA A 418 -15.92 -11.98 -13.25
CA ALA A 418 -14.72 -12.45 -13.94
C ALA A 418 -14.12 -11.33 -14.81
N GLY A 419 -12.85 -11.48 -15.18
CA GLY A 419 -12.19 -10.58 -16.11
C GLY A 419 -12.31 -11.06 -17.54
N LEU A 420 -11.36 -10.63 -18.38
CA LEU A 420 -11.28 -11.00 -19.78
C LEU A 420 -9.87 -11.51 -20.10
N ILE A 421 -9.80 -12.66 -20.75
CA ILE A 421 -8.56 -13.16 -21.36
C ILE A 421 -8.50 -12.67 -22.81
N VAL A 422 -7.36 -12.09 -23.20
CA VAL A 422 -7.10 -11.71 -24.59
C VAL A 422 -7.19 -12.98 -25.47
N PRO A 423 -8.05 -13.01 -26.51
CA PRO A 423 -8.16 -14.18 -27.39
C PRO A 423 -6.83 -14.53 -28.06
N SER A 424 -6.55 -15.82 -28.28
CA SER A 424 -5.27 -16.29 -28.85
C SER A 424 -4.94 -15.76 -30.25
N ASN A 425 -5.94 -15.29 -31.01
CA ASN A 425 -5.80 -14.66 -32.32
C ASN A 425 -5.88 -13.13 -32.27
N ALA A 426 -5.80 -12.54 -31.08
CA ALA A 426 -5.78 -11.11 -30.85
C ALA A 426 -4.59 -10.74 -29.95
N THR A 427 -4.02 -9.58 -30.21
CA THR A 427 -2.93 -9.00 -29.42
C THR A 427 -3.13 -7.50 -29.23
N GLY A 428 -4.15 -6.93 -29.88
CA GLY A 428 -4.55 -5.53 -29.77
C GLY A 428 -5.80 -5.36 -28.92
N ILE A 429 -5.80 -4.32 -28.08
CA ILE A 429 -6.93 -3.93 -27.24
C ILE A 429 -7.31 -2.47 -27.57
N GLN A 430 -8.58 -2.24 -27.89
CA GLN A 430 -9.16 -0.90 -27.91
C GLN A 430 -10.11 -0.73 -26.72
N LEU A 431 -9.89 0.33 -25.96
CA LEU A 431 -10.80 0.79 -24.91
C LEU A 431 -11.54 2.04 -25.39
N LEU A 432 -12.83 2.12 -25.10
CA LEU A 432 -13.69 3.22 -25.54
C LEU A 432 -14.84 3.43 -24.55
N ALA A 433 -14.99 4.64 -24.03
CA ALA A 433 -16.27 5.06 -23.47
C ALA A 433 -17.16 5.56 -24.62
N GLY A 434 -18.34 4.96 -24.76
CA GLY A 434 -19.20 5.29 -25.88
C GLY A 434 -20.68 5.22 -25.56
N ASP A 435 -21.48 5.75 -26.48
CA ASP A 435 -22.93 5.65 -26.45
C ASP A 435 -23.42 4.20 -26.67
N ALA A 436 -24.73 4.00 -26.72
CA ALA A 436 -25.34 2.69 -26.96
C ALA A 436 -24.95 2.03 -28.31
N ASN A 437 -24.46 2.81 -29.28
CA ASN A 437 -24.02 2.35 -30.60
C ASN A 437 -22.51 2.13 -30.68
N GLY A 438 -21.76 2.48 -29.63
CA GLY A 438 -20.31 2.39 -29.61
C GLY A 438 -19.61 3.54 -30.33
N ASN A 439 -20.26 4.70 -30.40
CA ASN A 439 -19.63 5.94 -30.85
C ASN A 439 -18.90 6.63 -29.68
N PRO A 440 -17.71 7.23 -29.92
CA PRO A 440 -17.01 8.01 -28.90
C PRO A 440 -17.78 9.23 -28.42
N LEU A 441 -17.51 9.64 -27.18
CA LEU A 441 -18.04 10.90 -26.63
C LEU A 441 -17.43 12.10 -27.39
N THR A 442 -18.23 13.12 -27.68
CA THR A 442 -17.83 14.26 -28.52
C THR A 442 -17.86 15.61 -27.81
N THR A 443 -18.52 15.70 -26.65
CA THR A 443 -18.67 16.95 -25.89
C THR A 443 -17.82 16.90 -24.62
N PHE A 444 -16.97 17.91 -24.43
CA PHE A 444 -16.09 18.06 -23.28
C PHE A 444 -16.39 19.35 -22.51
N ASN A 445 -16.52 19.24 -21.19
CA ASN A 445 -16.66 20.36 -20.27
C ASN A 445 -15.29 20.67 -19.65
N SER A 446 -14.72 21.83 -20.01
CA SER A 446 -13.43 22.28 -19.52
C SER A 446 -13.45 22.71 -18.05
N SER A 447 -14.58 23.19 -17.53
CA SER A 447 -14.71 23.62 -16.13
C SER A 447 -14.65 22.44 -15.16
N THR A 448 -15.23 21.30 -15.54
CA THR A 448 -15.21 20.07 -14.73
C THR A 448 -14.17 19.06 -15.22
N THR A 449 -13.41 19.40 -16.27
CA THR A 449 -12.47 18.50 -16.99
C THR A 449 -13.05 17.10 -17.21
N SER A 450 -14.27 17.05 -17.76
CA SER A 450 -15.02 15.81 -17.97
C SER A 450 -15.77 15.81 -19.30
N TRP A 451 -15.92 14.63 -19.88
CA TRP A 451 -16.75 14.38 -21.05
C TRP A 451 -18.21 14.24 -20.65
N THR A 452 -19.12 14.66 -21.53
CA THR A 452 -20.56 14.51 -21.33
C THR A 452 -20.97 13.09 -21.72
N GLU A 453 -21.43 12.31 -20.75
CA GLU A 453 -21.92 10.95 -20.95
C GLU A 453 -23.44 10.96 -21.20
N PRO A 454 -23.94 10.32 -22.28
CA PRO A 454 -25.36 10.10 -22.46
C PRO A 454 -25.92 9.13 -21.40
N THR A 455 -27.26 9.09 -21.26
CA THR A 455 -27.96 8.21 -20.32
C THR A 455 -27.53 6.75 -20.42
N ASN A 456 -27.30 6.26 -21.65
CA ASN A 456 -26.78 4.92 -21.90
C ASN A 456 -25.32 5.02 -22.37
N THR A 457 -24.41 5.04 -21.39
CA THR A 457 -22.96 5.00 -21.64
C THR A 457 -22.44 3.61 -21.30
N TYR A 458 -21.56 3.07 -22.14
CA TYR A 458 -20.91 1.79 -21.93
C TYR A 458 -19.39 1.91 -22.00
N GLN A 459 -18.71 1.06 -21.24
CA GLN A 459 -17.30 0.77 -21.47
C GLN A 459 -17.20 -0.32 -22.54
N TYR A 460 -16.69 0.01 -23.71
CA TYR A 460 -16.36 -0.94 -24.76
C TYR A 460 -14.93 -1.46 -24.59
N ILE A 461 -14.78 -2.77 -24.82
CA ILE A 461 -13.51 -3.50 -24.81
C ILE A 461 -13.47 -4.33 -26.09
N ARG A 462 -12.58 -3.98 -27.03
CA ARG A 462 -12.48 -4.62 -28.34
C ARG A 462 -11.12 -5.24 -28.54
N PHE A 463 -11.10 -6.50 -28.94
CA PHE A 463 -9.88 -7.25 -29.25
C PHE A 463 -9.65 -7.30 -30.75
N TYR A 464 -8.43 -7.04 -31.19
CA TYR A 464 -8.02 -7.02 -32.59
C TYR A 464 -6.79 -7.90 -32.81
N SER A 465 -6.69 -8.50 -33.99
CA SER A 465 -5.40 -8.91 -34.53
C SER A 465 -4.57 -7.66 -34.83
N THR A 466 -3.26 -7.71 -34.57
CA THR A 466 -2.35 -6.63 -34.97
C THR A 466 -1.46 -7.03 -36.13
N GLU A 467 -1.05 -6.05 -36.94
CA GLU A 467 -0.01 -6.21 -37.94
C GLU A 467 1.02 -5.08 -37.80
N GLU A 468 2.27 -5.34 -38.15
CA GLU A 468 3.33 -4.34 -38.07
C GLU A 468 3.12 -3.26 -39.15
N GLN A 469 3.07 -1.99 -38.73
CA GLN A 469 2.99 -0.85 -39.64
C GLN A 469 4.21 0.05 -39.45
N CYS A 470 4.92 0.27 -40.55
CA CYS A 470 6.13 1.09 -40.59
C CYS A 470 5.85 2.47 -41.18
N SER A 471 6.34 3.52 -40.53
CA SER A 471 6.37 4.88 -41.04
C SER A 471 7.81 5.28 -41.39
N TYR A 472 7.98 6.08 -42.45
CA TYR A 472 9.28 6.58 -42.91
C TYR A 472 9.35 8.10 -42.77
N ASP A 473 10.37 8.59 -42.08
CA ASP A 473 10.67 10.02 -41.96
C ASP A 473 11.69 10.45 -43.02
N THR A 474 11.20 10.99 -44.15
CA THR A 474 12.05 11.39 -45.29
C THR A 474 12.95 12.60 -45.01
N SER A 475 12.77 13.28 -43.86
CA SER A 475 13.61 14.42 -43.48
C SER A 475 14.97 14.00 -42.91
N ARG A 476 15.10 12.77 -42.41
CA ARG A 476 16.31 12.25 -41.77
C ARG A 476 16.66 10.88 -42.33
N TRP A 477 17.95 10.70 -42.63
CA TRP A 477 18.43 9.53 -43.36
C TRP A 477 19.55 8.84 -42.60
N GLU A 478 19.40 7.55 -42.33
CA GLU A 478 20.41 6.70 -41.70
C GLU A 478 21.20 5.90 -42.74
N GLN A 479 22.47 5.63 -42.43
CA GLN A 479 23.28 4.69 -43.20
C GLN A 479 22.90 3.26 -42.80
N VAL A 480 22.77 2.38 -43.79
CA VAL A 480 22.38 0.98 -43.59
C VAL A 480 23.28 0.03 -44.37
N ASN A 481 23.25 -1.25 -43.98
CA ASN A 481 23.91 -2.30 -44.76
C ASN A 481 23.11 -2.62 -46.05
N TRP A 482 23.72 -3.38 -46.94
CA TRP A 482 23.11 -3.77 -48.23
C TRP A 482 21.78 -4.51 -48.08
N GLN A 483 21.67 -5.42 -47.11
CA GLN A 483 20.46 -6.23 -46.90
C GLN A 483 19.28 -5.35 -46.48
N THR A 484 19.49 -4.45 -45.53
CA THR A 484 18.49 -3.48 -45.09
C THR A 484 18.11 -2.53 -46.22
N TYR A 485 19.07 -2.07 -47.02
CA TYR A 485 18.82 -1.25 -48.20
C TYR A 485 17.94 -1.96 -49.23
N ASN A 486 18.25 -3.22 -49.56
CA ASN A 486 17.51 -3.99 -50.53
C ASN A 486 16.10 -4.40 -50.04
N ASN A 487 15.90 -4.48 -48.72
CA ASN A 487 14.58 -4.72 -48.11
C ASN A 487 13.77 -3.42 -47.91
N THR A 488 14.39 -2.25 -48.07
CA THR A 488 13.68 -0.96 -48.01
C THR A 488 12.88 -0.77 -49.31
N PRO A 489 11.66 -0.21 -49.27
CA PRO A 489 10.91 0.14 -50.49
C PRO A 489 11.75 1.00 -51.43
N GLU A 490 11.60 0.80 -52.74
CA GLU A 490 12.48 1.40 -53.74
C GLU A 490 12.47 2.93 -53.69
N GLU A 491 11.32 3.52 -53.41
CA GLU A 491 11.11 4.95 -53.21
C GLU A 491 11.87 5.55 -52.02
N PHE A 492 12.29 4.71 -51.08
CA PHE A 492 13.03 5.09 -49.86
C PHE A 492 14.50 4.65 -49.89
N ARG A 493 14.99 4.19 -51.04
CA ARG A 493 16.41 3.84 -51.21
C ARG A 493 17.22 5.06 -51.63
N GLY A 494 18.23 5.38 -50.85
CA GLY A 494 19.17 6.47 -51.14
C GLY A 494 20.62 6.02 -51.09
N ARG A 495 21.50 6.84 -51.67
CA ARG A 495 22.93 6.79 -51.39
C ARG A 495 23.37 8.10 -50.75
N ASP A 496 24.49 8.08 -50.05
CA ASP A 496 25.13 9.32 -49.61
C ASP A 496 25.60 10.17 -50.80
N SER A 497 26.01 11.40 -50.52
CA SER A 497 26.44 12.40 -51.52
C SER A 497 27.61 11.91 -52.39
N TYR A 498 28.35 10.91 -51.92
CA TYR A 498 29.52 10.33 -52.60
C TYR A 498 29.22 8.97 -53.25
N GLY A 499 27.98 8.47 -53.15
CA GLY A 499 27.55 7.17 -53.71
C GLY A 499 28.15 5.94 -53.02
N ARG A 500 28.88 6.11 -51.91
CA ARG A 500 29.65 5.08 -51.20
C ARG A 500 28.80 4.25 -50.25
N TYR A 501 27.79 4.84 -49.64
CA TYR A 501 27.02 4.20 -48.58
C TYR A 501 25.54 4.11 -48.93
N TYR A 502 24.94 2.97 -48.60
CA TYR A 502 23.50 2.77 -48.71
C TYR A 502 22.79 3.50 -47.58
N ARG A 503 21.69 4.18 -47.91
CA ARG A 503 20.90 4.96 -46.96
C ARG A 503 19.42 4.69 -47.14
N ARG A 504 18.68 4.92 -46.07
CA ARG A 504 17.22 5.00 -46.07
C ARG A 504 16.73 6.09 -45.12
N PRO A 505 15.50 6.60 -45.28
CA PRO A 505 14.82 7.38 -44.26
C PRO A 505 14.75 6.61 -42.94
N ILE A 506 14.78 7.34 -41.82
CA ILE A 506 14.53 6.72 -40.51
C ILE A 506 13.15 6.06 -40.53
N MET A 507 13.09 4.81 -40.07
CA MET A 507 11.89 3.98 -40.07
C MET A 507 11.44 3.67 -38.64
N SER A 508 10.13 3.82 -38.37
CA SER A 508 9.52 3.37 -37.11
C SER A 508 8.39 2.39 -37.38
N CYS A 509 8.58 1.14 -36.98
CA CYS A 509 7.58 0.08 -37.09
C CYS A 509 6.93 -0.17 -35.73
N ASP A 510 5.59 -0.10 -35.71
CA ASP A 510 4.79 -0.38 -34.53
C ASP A 510 3.57 -1.23 -34.93
N PRO A 511 3.11 -2.19 -34.09
CA PRO A 511 1.88 -2.93 -34.34
C PRO A 511 0.65 -2.01 -34.39
N ALA A 512 -0.16 -2.14 -35.45
CA ALA A 512 -1.43 -1.44 -35.61
C ALA A 512 -2.61 -2.42 -35.62
N MET A 513 -3.82 -1.94 -35.30
CA MET A 513 -5.03 -2.75 -35.35
C MET A 513 -5.37 -3.11 -36.79
N ARG A 514 -5.66 -4.40 -37.05
CA ARG A 514 -6.03 -4.90 -38.36
C ARG A 514 -7.50 -5.32 -38.40
N GLY A 515 -8.21 -4.87 -39.43
CA GLY A 515 -9.57 -5.33 -39.74
C GLY A 515 -10.62 -4.96 -38.70
N SER A 516 -11.64 -5.81 -38.55
CA SER A 516 -12.69 -5.67 -37.54
C SER A 516 -12.30 -6.32 -36.22
N PRO A 517 -12.91 -5.95 -35.07
CA PRO A 517 -12.68 -6.63 -33.82
C PRO A 517 -12.91 -8.14 -33.95
N VAL A 518 -11.94 -8.92 -33.48
CA VAL A 518 -12.05 -10.38 -33.33
C VAL A 518 -13.12 -10.72 -32.29
N ARG A 519 -13.19 -9.92 -31.23
CA ARG A 519 -14.20 -10.03 -30.18
C ARG A 519 -14.47 -8.66 -29.58
N GLU A 520 -15.72 -8.38 -29.28
CA GLU A 520 -16.15 -7.09 -28.77
C GLU A 520 -17.09 -7.29 -27.57
N TYR A 521 -16.76 -6.61 -26.47
CA TYR A 521 -17.51 -6.58 -25.23
C TYR A 521 -17.95 -5.17 -24.89
N ARG A 522 -19.01 -5.05 -24.11
CA ARG A 522 -19.40 -3.81 -23.44
C ARG A 522 -19.82 -4.07 -22.00
N VAL A 523 -19.58 -3.09 -21.14
CA VAL A 523 -19.92 -3.11 -19.72
C VAL A 523 -20.78 -1.88 -19.39
N ASP A 524 -21.89 -2.08 -18.68
CA ASP A 524 -22.76 -1.00 -18.20
C ASP A 524 -22.30 -0.44 -16.84
N SER A 525 -23.00 0.57 -16.33
CA SER A 525 -22.69 1.23 -15.05
C SER A 525 -22.79 0.31 -13.83
N GLU A 526 -23.53 -0.80 -13.94
CA GLU A 526 -23.71 -1.79 -12.88
C GLU A 526 -22.67 -2.93 -12.95
N GLY A 527 -21.79 -2.88 -13.96
CA GLY A 527 -20.73 -3.84 -14.22
C GLY A 527 -21.15 -5.06 -15.04
N ASN A 528 -22.38 -5.11 -15.56
CA ASN A 528 -22.85 -6.27 -16.31
C ASN A 528 -22.13 -6.36 -17.66
N LEU A 529 -21.60 -7.54 -17.95
CA LEU A 529 -20.84 -7.79 -19.17
C LEU A 529 -21.77 -8.31 -20.27
N SER A 530 -21.64 -7.73 -21.47
CA SER A 530 -22.28 -8.21 -22.69
C SER A 530 -21.24 -8.43 -23.79
N VAL A 531 -21.43 -9.47 -24.60
CA VAL A 531 -20.60 -9.78 -25.76
C VAL A 531 -21.41 -9.56 -27.04
N LYS A 532 -20.75 -9.02 -28.06
CA LYS A 532 -21.38 -8.79 -29.37
C LYS A 532 -21.46 -10.09 -30.17
N SER A 533 -22.63 -10.37 -30.72
CA SER A 533 -22.89 -11.49 -31.63
C SER A 533 -23.69 -10.97 -32.83
N GLY A 534 -23.04 -10.87 -33.98
CA GLY A 534 -23.60 -10.15 -35.14
C GLY A 534 -23.84 -8.68 -34.81
N SER A 535 -25.07 -8.21 -35.00
CA SER A 535 -25.51 -6.86 -34.65
C SER A 535 -26.08 -6.74 -33.23
N SER A 536 -26.19 -7.85 -32.50
CA SER A 536 -26.86 -7.90 -31.18
C SER A 536 -25.86 -8.02 -30.04
N TRP A 537 -26.28 -7.56 -28.86
CA TRP A 537 -25.53 -7.70 -27.61
C TRP A 537 -26.18 -8.74 -26.73
N ASN A 538 -25.43 -9.79 -26.41
CA ASN A 538 -25.88 -10.87 -25.54
C ASN A 538 -25.23 -10.72 -24.16
N SER A 539 -26.03 -10.76 -23.10
CA SER A 539 -25.51 -10.81 -21.73
C SER A 539 -24.71 -12.10 -21.52
N THR A 540 -23.59 -12.00 -20.82
CA THR A 540 -22.80 -13.18 -20.43
C THR A 540 -23.30 -13.82 -19.13
N GLY A 541 -24.24 -13.16 -18.42
CA GLY A 541 -24.64 -13.55 -17.06
C GLY A 541 -23.57 -13.28 -15.99
N GLN A 542 -22.47 -12.61 -16.36
CA GLN A 542 -21.35 -12.28 -15.47
C GLN A 542 -21.18 -10.77 -15.36
N LYS A 543 -20.56 -10.34 -14.27
CA LYS A 543 -20.04 -8.98 -14.12
C LYS A 543 -18.57 -8.92 -14.45
N PHE A 544 -18.16 -7.82 -15.06
CA PHE A 544 -16.76 -7.56 -15.34
C PHE A 544 -16.06 -7.06 -14.08
N ASN A 545 -15.04 -7.78 -13.63
CA ASN A 545 -14.28 -7.44 -12.42
C ASN A 545 -13.19 -6.37 -12.66
N GLY A 546 -13.02 -5.92 -13.90
CA GLY A 546 -12.04 -4.91 -14.27
C GLY A 546 -10.71 -5.46 -14.81
N VAL A 547 -10.45 -6.76 -14.83
CA VAL A 547 -9.14 -7.29 -15.26
C VAL A 547 -9.17 -7.74 -16.72
N ILE A 548 -8.18 -7.33 -17.49
CA ILE A 548 -7.89 -7.86 -18.82
C ILE A 548 -6.47 -8.43 -18.81
N TYR A 549 -6.33 -9.73 -19.09
CA TYR A 549 -5.05 -10.43 -19.02
C TYR A 549 -4.68 -11.04 -20.38
N GLY A 550 -3.41 -10.93 -20.78
CA GLY A 550 -2.88 -11.64 -21.94
C GLY A 550 -1.36 -11.83 -21.85
N ASP A 551 -0.83 -12.85 -22.51
CA ASP A 551 0.62 -13.13 -22.46
C ASP A 551 1.44 -12.02 -23.13
N GLN A 552 1.01 -11.52 -24.28
CA GLN A 552 1.61 -10.38 -24.97
C GLN A 552 0.52 -9.46 -25.51
N ILE A 553 0.63 -8.17 -25.20
CA ILE A 553 -0.32 -7.16 -25.65
C ILE A 553 0.42 -6.19 -26.57
N SER A 554 0.33 -6.45 -27.87
CA SER A 554 1.09 -5.75 -28.91
C SER A 554 0.62 -4.32 -29.16
N ASN A 555 -0.61 -3.96 -28.79
CA ASN A 555 -1.09 -2.58 -28.88
C ASN A 555 -2.32 -2.32 -27.99
N VAL A 556 -2.32 -1.22 -27.23
CA VAL A 556 -3.45 -0.71 -26.47
C VAL A 556 -3.75 0.70 -26.97
N ILE A 557 -4.98 0.93 -27.43
CA ILE A 557 -5.43 2.23 -27.94
C ILE A 557 -6.74 2.66 -27.31
N GLY A 558 -6.92 3.96 -27.24
CA GLY A 558 -8.19 4.62 -27.00
C GLY A 558 -8.92 4.97 -28.31
N PRO A 559 -9.93 5.84 -28.22
CA PRO A 559 -10.63 6.36 -29.39
C PRO A 559 -9.73 7.31 -30.21
N PRO A 560 -10.01 7.48 -31.51
CA PRO A 560 -9.35 8.50 -32.33
C PRO A 560 -9.60 9.91 -31.79
N ARG A 561 -8.61 10.80 -31.95
CA ARG A 561 -8.77 12.22 -31.63
C ARG A 561 -9.89 12.86 -32.47
N ASN A 562 -10.71 13.71 -31.87
CA ASN A 562 -11.57 14.64 -32.61
C ASN A 562 -10.70 15.81 -33.09
N ASN A 563 -10.92 16.31 -34.31
CA ASN A 563 -10.04 17.24 -35.07
C ASN A 563 -9.83 18.64 -34.45
N VAL A 564 -9.83 18.78 -33.13
CA VAL A 564 -9.49 19.96 -32.36
C VAL A 564 -7.98 20.16 -32.39
N SER A 565 -7.54 21.41 -32.55
CA SER A 565 -6.12 21.78 -32.60
C SER A 565 -5.34 21.28 -31.38
N ASN A 566 -4.13 20.77 -31.61
CA ASN A 566 -3.23 20.26 -30.57
C ASN A 566 -1.86 20.96 -30.69
N PRO A 567 -1.69 22.13 -30.05
CA PRO A 567 -0.40 22.81 -30.03
C PRO A 567 0.66 21.96 -29.33
N LEU A 568 1.86 21.91 -29.91
CA LEU A 568 2.97 21.11 -29.39
C LEU A 568 3.33 21.51 -27.95
N GLY A 569 3.50 20.53 -27.07
CA GLY A 569 3.87 20.69 -25.67
C GLY A 569 2.72 21.01 -24.71
N ARG A 570 1.47 21.12 -25.19
CA ARG A 570 0.31 21.45 -24.36
C ARG A 570 -0.64 20.25 -24.20
N GLU A 571 -1.09 20.02 -22.97
CA GLU A 571 -2.15 19.05 -22.72
C GLU A 571 -3.51 19.66 -23.11
N VAL A 572 -4.11 19.12 -24.16
CA VAL A 572 -5.44 19.51 -24.65
C VAL A 572 -6.39 18.32 -24.53
N LEU A 573 -7.20 18.27 -23.47
CA LEU A 573 -8.04 17.10 -23.19
C LEU A 573 -9.27 16.97 -24.11
N ASN A 574 -9.82 18.08 -24.60
CA ASN A 574 -11.01 18.06 -25.47
C ASN A 574 -10.74 17.52 -26.88
N ASN A 575 -9.48 17.19 -27.21
CA ASN A 575 -9.09 16.57 -28.47
C ASN A 575 -8.91 15.04 -28.39
N ALA A 576 -8.99 14.46 -27.19
CA ALA A 576 -8.70 13.05 -26.94
C ALA A 576 -9.89 12.39 -26.22
N PRO A 577 -10.89 11.87 -26.97
CA PRO A 577 -12.06 11.21 -26.41
C PRO A 577 -11.68 10.04 -25.50
N PRO A 578 -12.51 9.71 -24.50
CA PRO A 578 -12.11 8.85 -23.40
C PRO A 578 -12.09 7.37 -23.75
N ALA A 579 -10.99 6.72 -23.37
CA ALA A 579 -10.85 5.27 -23.37
C ALA A 579 -11.69 4.62 -22.26
N LEU A 580 -11.87 5.30 -21.12
CA LEU A 580 -12.65 4.80 -19.98
C LEU A 580 -13.89 5.63 -19.66
N ALA A 581 -15.03 4.95 -19.45
CA ALA A 581 -16.26 5.56 -18.94
C ALA A 581 -16.13 5.96 -17.47
N SER A 582 -16.94 6.90 -16.99
CA SER A 582 -16.85 7.52 -15.66
C SER A 582 -16.97 6.55 -14.48
N PHE A 583 -17.65 5.42 -14.70
CA PHE A 583 -17.83 4.34 -13.73
C PHE A 583 -16.79 3.21 -13.84
N SER A 584 -16.04 3.16 -14.95
CA SER A 584 -15.24 1.99 -15.34
C SER A 584 -13.87 1.97 -14.67
N LYS A 585 -13.49 0.82 -14.11
CA LYS A 585 -12.16 0.57 -13.56
C LYS A 585 -11.56 -0.63 -14.28
N VAL A 586 -10.36 -0.48 -14.81
CA VAL A 586 -9.71 -1.49 -15.64
C VAL A 586 -8.23 -1.65 -15.26
N THR A 587 -7.75 -2.88 -15.18
CA THR A 587 -6.33 -3.24 -15.16
C THR A 587 -6.04 -4.12 -16.36
N ILE A 588 -5.12 -3.67 -17.22
CA ILE A 588 -4.57 -4.46 -18.31
C ILE A 588 -3.25 -5.07 -17.82
N ALA A 589 -3.14 -6.38 -17.82
CA ALA A 589 -1.94 -7.11 -17.41
C ALA A 589 -1.37 -7.91 -18.59
N GLY A 590 -0.11 -7.63 -18.93
CA GLY A 590 0.70 -8.36 -19.90
C GLY A 590 1.85 -9.09 -19.23
N VAL A 591 2.17 -10.32 -19.64
CA VAL A 591 3.38 -11.01 -19.11
C VAL A 591 4.63 -10.50 -19.83
N ASN A 592 4.63 -10.54 -21.16
CA ASN A 592 5.77 -10.26 -22.03
C ASN A 592 5.76 -8.82 -22.59
N GLY A 593 5.10 -7.90 -21.89
CA GLY A 593 5.03 -6.49 -22.28
C GLY A 593 3.66 -6.04 -22.78
N VAL A 594 3.46 -4.73 -22.67
CA VAL A 594 2.28 -4.03 -23.19
C VAL A 594 2.75 -2.80 -23.97
N ARG A 595 2.22 -2.62 -25.18
CA ARG A 595 2.51 -1.43 -25.98
C ARG A 595 1.31 -0.48 -26.02
N ILE A 596 1.55 0.81 -25.83
CA ILE A 596 0.55 1.89 -25.89
C ILE A 596 0.67 2.58 -27.25
N GLY A 597 -0.43 2.63 -28.01
CA GLY A 597 -0.44 3.17 -29.38
C GLY A 597 -1.13 4.52 -29.53
N SER A 598 -1.94 4.96 -28.57
CA SER A 598 -2.68 6.22 -28.67
C SER A 598 -3.01 6.82 -27.31
N ASP A 599 -3.76 7.92 -27.30
CA ASP A 599 -4.27 8.51 -26.06
C ASP A 599 -5.14 7.50 -25.30
N LEU A 600 -4.97 7.49 -23.98
CA LEU A 600 -5.73 6.67 -23.03
C LEU A 600 -6.28 7.62 -21.96
N THR A 601 -7.28 8.41 -22.33
CA THR A 601 -7.92 9.38 -21.43
C THR A 601 -9.14 8.77 -20.75
N MET A 602 -9.68 9.48 -19.76
CA MET A 602 -10.84 9.04 -19.01
C MET A 602 -11.96 10.06 -19.12
N SER A 603 -13.20 9.58 -19.08
CA SER A 603 -14.40 10.41 -19.21
C SER A 603 -14.45 11.49 -18.13
N ASN A 604 -14.14 11.13 -16.89
CA ASN A 604 -13.86 12.11 -15.85
C ASN A 604 -12.35 12.12 -15.56
N ALA A 605 -11.64 13.17 -15.97
CA ALA A 605 -10.18 13.20 -15.88
C ALA A 605 -9.70 13.08 -14.41
N PRO A 606 -8.57 12.38 -14.17
CA PRO A 606 -7.96 12.33 -12.83
C PRO A 606 -7.64 13.71 -12.28
N CYS A 607 -7.70 13.80 -10.95
CA CYS A 607 -7.32 14.96 -10.17
C CYS A 607 -5.79 15.04 -10.10
N ARG A 608 -5.21 16.20 -10.37
CA ARG A 608 -3.78 16.41 -10.17
C ARG A 608 -3.48 16.80 -8.71
N LEU A 609 -2.21 16.82 -8.34
CA LEU A 609 -1.78 17.16 -6.98
C LEU A 609 -2.01 18.64 -6.64
N GLU A 610 -1.83 19.54 -7.61
CA GLU A 610 -2.02 20.98 -7.48
C GLU A 610 -3.49 21.42 -7.51
N ASP A 611 -4.40 20.51 -7.87
CA ASP A 611 -5.84 20.77 -7.84
C ASP A 611 -6.29 20.83 -6.37
N THR A 612 -6.32 22.05 -5.80
CA THR A 612 -6.69 22.36 -4.42
C THR A 612 -8.09 21.81 -4.14
N ALA A 613 -8.14 20.60 -3.57
CA ALA A 613 -9.33 19.75 -3.50
C ALA A 613 -10.06 19.68 -4.85
N CYS A 614 -9.57 18.85 -5.78
CA CYS A 614 -10.24 18.44 -7.02
C CYS A 614 -11.73 18.80 -7.00
N ASN A 615 -12.12 19.91 -7.66
CA ASN A 615 -13.44 20.55 -7.57
C ASN A 615 -14.59 19.69 -8.15
N LYS A 616 -14.41 18.37 -8.16
CA LYS A 616 -15.27 17.33 -8.67
C LYS A 616 -15.93 16.64 -7.48
N ASN A 617 -17.20 16.94 -7.27
CA ASN A 617 -18.05 16.23 -6.33
C ASN A 617 -19.13 15.45 -7.11
N PRO A 618 -19.15 14.10 -7.07
CA PRO A 618 -18.21 13.21 -6.38
C PRO A 618 -16.86 13.08 -7.11
N LEU A 619 -15.85 12.58 -6.39
CA LEU A 619 -14.54 12.27 -6.95
C LEU A 619 -14.63 11.29 -8.13
N PRO A 620 -13.80 11.46 -9.18
CA PRO A 620 -13.78 10.55 -10.33
C PRO A 620 -13.49 9.11 -9.90
N LYS A 621 -14.35 8.15 -10.28
CA LYS A 621 -14.20 6.74 -9.89
C LYS A 621 -13.46 5.91 -10.93
N ASN A 622 -13.45 6.37 -12.18
CA ASN A 622 -12.83 5.68 -13.30
C ASN A 622 -11.32 5.58 -13.18
N MET A 623 -10.74 4.44 -13.52
CA MET A 623 -9.32 4.19 -13.29
C MET A 623 -8.74 3.16 -14.23
N LEU A 624 -7.53 3.41 -14.71
CA LEU A 624 -6.81 2.52 -15.60
C LEU A 624 -5.47 2.16 -14.96
N GLY A 625 -5.19 0.87 -14.86
CA GLY A 625 -3.87 0.32 -14.62
C GLY A 625 -3.36 -0.40 -15.86
N ILE A 626 -2.08 -0.26 -16.17
CA ILE A 626 -1.39 -1.09 -17.15
C ILE A 626 -0.15 -1.67 -16.49
N TYR A 627 -0.09 -3.00 -16.46
CA TYR A 627 0.95 -3.77 -15.83
C TYR A 627 1.65 -4.68 -16.84
N SER A 628 2.98 -4.71 -16.78
CA SER A 628 3.80 -5.73 -17.39
C SER A 628 4.66 -6.42 -16.34
N GLN A 629 4.60 -7.75 -16.28
CA GLN A 629 5.43 -8.54 -15.35
C GLN A 629 6.89 -8.57 -15.81
N ALA A 630 7.17 -9.31 -16.88
CA ALA A 630 8.51 -9.63 -17.36
C ALA A 630 8.98 -8.70 -18.50
N GLY A 631 8.04 -8.17 -19.29
CA GLY A 631 8.36 -7.31 -20.44
C GLY A 631 8.35 -5.81 -20.15
N ASP A 632 8.67 -5.02 -21.18
CA ASP A 632 8.60 -3.56 -21.12
C ASP A 632 7.17 -3.04 -21.30
N LEU A 633 6.89 -1.87 -20.75
CA LEU A 633 5.80 -1.02 -21.23
C LEU A 633 6.33 -0.07 -22.29
N THR A 634 5.87 -0.23 -23.53
CA THR A 634 6.41 0.54 -24.67
C THR A 634 5.38 1.51 -25.21
N ILE A 635 5.70 2.79 -25.32
CA ILE A 635 4.93 3.75 -26.09
C ILE A 635 5.37 3.66 -27.54
N SER A 636 4.42 3.50 -28.46
CA SER A 636 4.68 3.36 -29.90
C SER A 636 5.34 4.62 -30.46
N GLY A 637 6.32 4.47 -31.36
CA GLY A 637 6.96 5.60 -32.05
C GLY A 637 6.02 6.33 -33.01
N ASN A 638 4.98 5.63 -33.46
CA ASN A 638 3.87 6.15 -34.26
C ASN A 638 2.69 6.68 -33.43
N ALA A 639 2.79 6.73 -32.10
CA ALA A 639 1.76 7.33 -31.27
C ALA A 639 1.58 8.84 -31.60
N PRO A 640 0.40 9.43 -31.35
CA PRO A 640 0.15 10.84 -31.59
C PRO A 640 1.07 11.76 -30.78
N ALA A 641 1.48 12.88 -31.38
CA ALA A 641 2.19 13.95 -30.68
C ALA A 641 1.38 14.49 -29.47
N ASP A 642 2.06 14.90 -28.41
CA ASP A 642 1.48 15.26 -27.11
C ASP A 642 0.50 14.20 -26.61
N LEU A 643 1.03 13.00 -26.37
CA LEU A 643 0.27 11.83 -25.97
C LEU A 643 -0.35 12.02 -24.58
N LYS A 644 -1.65 11.73 -24.40
CA LYS A 644 -2.31 11.80 -23.10
C LYS A 644 -2.54 10.41 -22.54
N ILE A 645 -1.98 10.14 -21.37
CA ILE A 645 -2.15 8.87 -20.66
C ILE A 645 -2.68 9.15 -19.26
N HIS A 646 -3.91 8.72 -18.99
CA HIS A 646 -4.48 8.68 -17.65
C HIS A 646 -4.40 7.23 -17.18
N ALA A 647 -3.33 6.86 -16.46
CA ALA A 647 -3.15 5.49 -15.99
C ALA A 647 -2.09 5.40 -14.88
N ALA A 648 -2.22 4.39 -14.02
CA ALA A 648 -1.05 3.81 -13.36
C ALA A 648 -0.33 2.88 -14.35
N LEU A 649 0.97 3.04 -14.50
CA LEU A 649 1.83 2.22 -15.36
C LEU A 649 2.84 1.49 -14.47
N MET A 650 2.98 0.18 -14.66
CA MET A 650 3.95 -0.64 -13.93
C MET A 650 4.66 -1.64 -14.84
N SER A 651 5.98 -1.64 -14.78
CA SER A 651 6.84 -2.67 -15.37
C SER A 651 7.70 -3.30 -14.28
N SER A 652 7.40 -4.55 -13.90
CA SER A 652 8.01 -5.21 -12.71
C SER A 652 9.47 -5.55 -12.91
N GLU A 653 9.81 -6.13 -14.05
CA GLU A 653 11.18 -6.53 -14.39
C GLU A 653 11.77 -5.64 -15.50
N GLY A 654 10.90 -4.99 -16.28
CA GLY A 654 11.27 -4.20 -17.44
C GLY A 654 11.39 -2.69 -17.19
N GLU A 655 11.18 -1.91 -18.25
CA GLU A 655 11.20 -0.44 -18.21
C GLU A 655 9.97 0.14 -18.90
N VAL A 656 9.69 1.43 -18.67
CA VAL A 656 8.71 2.16 -19.47
C VAL A 656 9.42 3.09 -20.44
N ARG A 657 9.27 2.84 -21.75
CA ARG A 657 10.06 3.53 -22.78
C ARG A 657 9.25 3.91 -24.00
N VAL A 658 9.79 4.81 -24.80
CA VAL A 658 9.30 5.10 -26.15
C VAL A 658 10.09 4.27 -27.17
N ASN A 659 9.39 3.59 -28.07
CA ASN A 659 10.03 2.86 -29.16
C ASN A 659 10.76 3.85 -30.08
N ASN A 660 12.02 3.56 -30.42
CA ASN A 660 12.86 4.41 -31.26
C ASN A 660 12.98 5.86 -30.74
N TYR A 661 12.98 6.06 -29.42
CA TYR A 661 12.98 7.38 -28.77
C TYR A 661 14.05 8.35 -29.30
N ASP A 662 15.21 7.84 -29.69
CA ASP A 662 16.38 8.58 -30.19
C ASP A 662 16.35 8.81 -31.71
N LYS A 663 15.45 8.10 -32.41
CA LYS A 663 15.37 8.11 -33.87
C LYS A 663 14.13 8.82 -34.38
N ILE A 664 13.00 8.81 -33.68
CA ILE A 664 11.79 9.50 -34.14
C ILE A 664 11.89 11.03 -33.98
N PRO A 665 11.14 11.84 -34.75
CA PRO A 665 11.15 13.30 -34.58
C PRO A 665 10.68 13.69 -33.18
N GLN A 666 10.94 14.93 -32.76
CA GLN A 666 10.32 15.47 -31.54
C GLN A 666 8.79 15.42 -31.66
N ARG A 667 8.12 14.74 -30.73
CA ARG A 667 6.66 14.51 -30.69
C ARG A 667 5.96 15.29 -29.56
N GLY A 668 6.61 16.30 -28.99
CA GLY A 668 6.07 17.03 -27.84
C GLY A 668 6.31 16.27 -26.55
N SER A 669 5.32 16.17 -25.65
CA SER A 669 5.47 15.49 -24.35
C SER A 669 4.46 14.36 -24.15
N VAL A 670 4.82 13.33 -23.38
CA VAL A 670 3.82 12.43 -22.80
C VAL A 670 3.24 13.10 -21.56
N HIS A 671 1.96 13.46 -21.63
CA HIS A 671 1.16 14.00 -20.54
C HIS A 671 0.54 12.85 -19.77
N MET A 672 1.21 12.42 -18.70
CA MET A 672 0.72 11.36 -17.83
C MET A 672 0.02 11.96 -16.61
N ARG A 673 -1.21 11.49 -16.33
CA ARG A 673 -1.89 11.70 -15.05
C ARG A 673 -2.05 10.34 -14.37
N GLY A 674 -1.30 10.10 -13.30
CA GLY A 674 -1.24 8.78 -12.67
C GLY A 674 0.04 8.54 -11.90
N ALA A 675 0.61 7.36 -12.09
CA ALA A 675 1.83 6.90 -11.43
C ALA A 675 2.62 6.01 -12.40
N LEU A 676 3.94 6.13 -12.39
CA LEU A 676 4.86 5.37 -13.21
C LEU A 676 5.81 4.57 -12.31
N ILE A 677 5.74 3.25 -12.40
CA ILE A 677 6.56 2.33 -11.61
C ILE A 677 7.36 1.46 -12.58
N GLU A 678 8.67 1.43 -12.46
CA GLU A 678 9.53 0.68 -13.37
C GLU A 678 10.73 0.06 -12.66
N ASN A 679 11.18 -1.09 -13.14
CA ASN A 679 12.41 -1.69 -12.65
C ASN A 679 13.59 -0.85 -13.10
N TRP A 680 13.72 -0.60 -14.40
CA TRP A 680 14.76 0.24 -14.98
C TRP A 680 14.19 1.55 -15.49
N TYR A 681 14.96 2.62 -15.38
CA TYR A 681 14.55 3.94 -15.87
C TYR A 681 14.54 3.96 -17.41
N GLY A 682 13.36 3.89 -18.03
CA GLY A 682 13.24 3.76 -19.48
C GLY A 682 13.26 5.09 -20.23
N PRO A 683 13.85 5.19 -21.44
CA PRO A 683 13.98 6.46 -22.17
C PRO A 683 12.71 6.87 -22.95
N PHE A 684 12.42 8.18 -23.00
CA PHE A 684 11.27 8.73 -23.74
C PHE A 684 11.67 9.56 -24.97
N GLY A 685 12.84 10.17 -24.93
CA GLY A 685 13.38 11.05 -25.97
C GLY A 685 14.80 11.45 -25.65
N THR A 686 15.46 12.17 -26.55
CA THR A 686 16.78 12.76 -26.29
C THR A 686 16.67 14.26 -26.02
N PHE A 687 17.57 14.76 -25.18
CA PHE A 687 17.60 16.15 -24.75
C PHE A 687 18.98 16.73 -25.03
N ASN A 688 19.03 17.96 -25.53
CA ASN A 688 20.26 18.71 -25.70
C ASN A 688 20.50 19.57 -24.44
N PRO A 689 21.50 19.26 -23.61
CA PRO A 689 21.75 20.01 -22.38
C PRO A 689 22.27 21.44 -22.62
N GLN A 690 22.85 21.73 -23.79
CA GLN A 690 23.34 23.07 -24.13
C GLN A 690 22.20 24.00 -24.55
N THR A 691 21.26 23.52 -25.36
CA THR A 691 20.11 24.33 -25.84
C THR A 691 18.88 24.22 -24.95
N ARG A 692 18.86 23.25 -24.02
CA ARG A 692 17.70 22.90 -23.18
C ARG A 692 16.46 22.50 -23.98
N GLU A 693 16.67 21.87 -25.13
CA GLU A 693 15.59 21.47 -26.04
C GLU A 693 15.56 19.95 -26.24
N ASN A 694 14.35 19.40 -26.34
CA ASN A 694 14.14 18.02 -26.76
C ASN A 694 14.49 17.88 -28.25
N GLN A 695 15.31 16.88 -28.61
CA GLN A 695 15.76 16.67 -29.99
C GLN A 695 14.99 15.56 -30.71
N SER A 696 14.54 14.54 -29.97
CA SER A 696 13.86 13.36 -30.52
C SER A 696 12.90 12.76 -29.49
N GLY A 697 11.96 11.94 -29.94
CA GLY A 697 11.02 11.26 -29.07
C GLY A 697 10.06 12.20 -28.36
N TYR A 698 9.73 11.89 -27.12
CA TYR A 698 8.85 12.67 -26.26
C TYR A 698 9.60 13.25 -25.07
N GLY A 699 9.23 14.47 -24.68
CA GLY A 699 9.44 14.99 -23.35
C GLY A 699 8.53 14.32 -22.32
N ARG A 700 8.76 14.59 -21.04
CA ARG A 700 7.97 14.06 -19.93
C ARG A 700 7.17 15.17 -19.27
N ASN A 701 5.88 14.94 -19.06
CA ASN A 701 5.02 15.81 -18.26
C ASN A 701 4.14 14.92 -17.39
N PHE A 702 4.62 14.62 -16.18
CA PHE A 702 3.99 13.67 -15.29
C PHE A 702 3.34 14.40 -14.12
N SER A 703 2.06 14.15 -13.91
CA SER A 703 1.27 14.65 -12.80
C SER A 703 0.69 13.48 -12.01
N TYR A 704 0.83 13.54 -10.69
CA TYR A 704 0.31 12.54 -9.78
C TYR A 704 -1.20 12.56 -9.74
N ASP A 705 -1.80 11.37 -9.77
CA ASP A 705 -3.23 11.23 -9.52
C ASP A 705 -3.48 11.24 -8.01
N ASN A 706 -4.01 12.36 -7.50
CA ASN A 706 -4.21 12.55 -6.07
C ASN A 706 -5.14 11.51 -5.43
N ARG A 707 -5.98 10.83 -6.23
CA ARG A 707 -6.88 9.78 -5.75
C ARG A 707 -6.11 8.58 -5.19
N TYR A 708 -4.87 8.35 -5.62
CA TYR A 708 -4.04 7.26 -5.08
C TYR A 708 -3.65 7.48 -3.60
N ARG A 709 -3.52 8.74 -3.16
CA ARG A 709 -3.37 9.08 -1.72
C ARG A 709 -4.61 8.74 -0.91
N GLU A 710 -5.78 8.75 -1.55
CA GLU A 710 -7.06 8.39 -0.93
C GLU A 710 -7.32 6.87 -0.94
N GLY A 711 -6.34 6.06 -1.37
CA GLY A 711 -6.42 4.60 -1.37
C GLY A 711 -7.23 4.02 -2.53
N LEU A 712 -7.51 4.81 -3.56
CA LEU A 712 -8.02 4.32 -4.84
C LEU A 712 -6.87 3.65 -5.61
N ALA A 713 -7.13 2.48 -6.20
CA ALA A 713 -6.18 1.77 -7.06
C ALA A 713 -6.95 1.04 -8.18
N PRO A 714 -6.28 0.74 -9.32
CA PRO A 714 -6.85 -0.11 -10.33
C PRO A 714 -7.26 -1.48 -9.73
N PRO A 715 -8.29 -2.14 -10.27
CA PRO A 715 -8.78 -3.40 -9.71
C PRO A 715 -7.71 -4.47 -9.89
N TYR A 716 -7.42 -5.24 -8.84
CA TYR A 716 -6.34 -6.24 -8.86
C TYR A 716 -4.98 -5.66 -9.31
N TRP A 717 -4.72 -4.39 -8.99
CA TRP A 717 -3.42 -3.77 -9.26
C TRP A 717 -2.31 -4.62 -8.61
N PRO A 718 -1.21 -4.90 -9.32
CA PRO A 718 -0.09 -5.63 -8.75
C PRO A 718 0.50 -4.76 -7.66
N VAL A 719 0.23 -5.15 -6.42
CA VAL A 719 0.77 -4.51 -5.25
C VAL A 719 1.69 -5.56 -4.64
N SER A 720 2.99 -5.42 -4.83
CA SER A 720 3.87 -5.86 -3.74
C SER A 720 3.74 -4.77 -2.69
N PRO A 721 2.82 -5.00 -1.76
CA PRO A 721 3.31 -5.33 -0.45
C PRO A 721 2.72 -6.64 0.04
N THR A 722 3.59 -7.40 0.67
CA THR A 722 3.18 -8.32 1.71
C THR A 722 2.50 -7.52 2.82
N TRP A 723 1.45 -8.09 3.41
CA TRP A 723 0.88 -7.57 4.62
C TRP A 723 1.96 -7.49 5.71
N THR A 724 2.15 -6.31 6.27
CA THR A 724 3.03 -6.14 7.42
C THR A 724 2.20 -6.07 8.69
N THR A 725 2.75 -6.65 9.75
CA THR A 725 2.19 -6.63 11.09
C THR A 725 2.99 -5.69 11.96
N LEU A 726 2.32 -4.71 12.55
CA LEU A 726 2.89 -3.80 13.54
C LEU A 726 2.14 -3.95 14.86
N ASP A 727 2.75 -3.60 15.98
CA ASP A 727 2.08 -3.64 17.27
C ASP A 727 2.59 -2.55 18.22
N ALA A 728 1.89 -2.40 19.35
CA ALA A 728 2.17 -1.36 20.33
C ALA A 728 3.30 -1.71 21.32
N SER A 729 3.99 -2.84 21.23
CA SER A 729 4.95 -3.36 22.23
C SER A 729 6.12 -2.43 22.56
N SER A 730 6.51 -1.55 21.64
CA SER A 730 7.50 -0.49 21.89
C SER A 730 6.97 0.64 22.79
N ARG A 731 5.65 0.71 23.01
CA ARG A 731 4.94 1.79 23.71
C ARG A 731 4.21 1.30 24.96
N THR A 732 3.45 0.22 24.83
CA THR A 732 2.59 -0.35 25.89
C THR A 732 2.65 -1.86 25.81
N ARG A 733 2.55 -2.54 26.96
CA ARG A 733 2.44 -4.00 27.00
C ARG A 733 1.08 -4.43 27.54
N LEU A 734 0.57 -5.55 27.07
CA LEU A 734 -0.72 -6.08 27.54
C LEU A 734 -0.68 -6.47 29.03
N GLU A 735 0.49 -6.84 29.56
CA GLU A 735 0.67 -7.17 30.97
C GLU A 735 0.82 -5.95 31.91
N ASP A 736 0.90 -4.72 31.37
CA ASP A 736 1.05 -3.48 32.14
C ASP A 736 -0.28 -3.08 32.82
N VAL A 737 -0.72 -3.91 33.77
CA VAL A 737 -1.96 -3.70 34.54
C VAL A 737 -1.67 -3.05 35.88
N GLN A 738 -2.47 -2.04 36.26
CA GLN A 738 -2.43 -1.45 37.60
C GLN A 738 -3.15 -2.33 38.59
N THR A 739 -2.48 -2.65 39.69
CA THR A 739 -2.93 -3.63 40.67
C THR A 739 -3.51 -2.95 41.91
N ARG A 740 -4.66 -3.42 42.35
CA ARG A 740 -5.28 -3.03 43.64
C ARG A 740 -5.67 -4.25 44.45
N GLN A 741 -5.80 -4.07 45.75
CA GLN A 741 -6.43 -5.05 46.62
C GLN A 741 -7.92 -5.16 46.25
N ALA A 742 -8.37 -6.40 46.08
CA ALA A 742 -9.76 -6.74 45.79
C ALA A 742 -10.37 -7.59 46.91
N THR A 743 -11.68 -7.76 46.85
CA THR A 743 -12.48 -8.54 47.79
C THR A 743 -12.66 -9.98 47.29
N THR A 744 -12.97 -10.90 48.21
CA THR A 744 -13.35 -12.28 47.86
C THR A 744 -14.64 -12.36 47.05
N GLY A 745 -15.52 -11.35 47.15
CA GLY A 745 -16.72 -11.21 46.32
C GLY A 745 -16.37 -10.88 44.87
N GLU A 746 -15.41 -9.99 44.63
CA GLU A 746 -14.94 -9.65 43.27
C GLU A 746 -14.25 -10.82 42.56
N PHE A 747 -13.71 -11.80 43.30
CA PHE A 747 -13.14 -13.03 42.70
C PHE A 747 -14.20 -14.07 42.32
N ARG A 748 -15.40 -14.05 42.92
CA ARG A 748 -16.46 -15.02 42.62
C ARG A 748 -17.14 -14.63 41.33
#